data_AF-A0A542XX27-F1
#
_entry.id   AF-A0A542XX27-F1
#
_cell.length_a   1.000
_cell.length_b   1.000
_cell.length_c   1.000
_cell.angle_alpha   90.00
_cell.angle_beta   90.00
_cell.angle_gamma   90.00
#
_symmetry.space_group_name_H-M   'P 1'
#
loop_
_entity.id
_entity.type
_entity.pdbx_description
1 polymer ?
#
loop_
_entity_poly.entity_id
_entity_poly.type
_entity_poly.pdbx_seq_one_letter_code
_entity_poly.pdbx_strand_id
1 'polypeptide(L)'
;MQQSASQPPVRAAELADVTIDTVRRWLAESADTVADPSAERLSGLLKDPHGLDFTIGFVDRVIRPSDLRVAGRNFERLSRRVPRFLPLWMRIFIQLGGGFAVLLPWFVVPIARAVFRRMVGHLVLDADPRHLDKRLQQLRSTGVRLGINLLGEAVLGEAEADRRLAGAFELLGRHDVDYVSVKVSAIAGKANLWAYDETVRRVVDRLTPLYEFAANSPSTKFVNLDMEEFRDLDLTIDVFTTLLEKPGLERLEAGIVVQAYLPDALGAQQRLTEWATARRAAGGAGIRVRLVKGANLAMERVDAELHDWPLATLPSKLDTDANYKRMLDWALTPERTDAVRIGVAGHNLFDVAFAWQLAQARSVIGRIEFEMLLGMAPAQADVVRRHVGGVLLYTPVVRSAEFGSAIAYLVRRLEENASDDNFMSAVFSLADDSTLFDREAGRFRASLARLDEPVAATNRTQDRSNPVDEVLGKSSEDFSNSADTDPSIAANRAWGRQLLYRAGSSGLGGALVTASAVHDEAALERVIESRMRAGAAWAERPATERAGLLREAAPVLAAYRGRFIETLVSEVGSTLAEADIEASGAVDLAHYYALLAPGLEQVENAEFEPGTLTVVAPSAITPIADTAGAALAALAAGSAVIVLPAHQARRSAAIVVEALHEAGAHPELLSLVVPEKPELARALVAHPSAQNMVFSGDADSVRLMRSWRPDRPPLAQPGGVNSIIVTPSADPDLAVADLVASAYGHAGQGRDSVKLAILVGSVAESQSFRRQLVDAASTRRPGPANEATTGIGPLIDPARGGALSALTTLDGEETWLLRPTQTDDEARHWSPGIRDGVTPDAAFARSAPPVPVLGLVAVETLEEAIEVQAAGRGTVAGIHSLDAEEIAYWVDRVDSGTVVVNRATTGLQVGRQPIGGWRGAGHAAGGPDHLLSYGQWRPVFAEPRQNVLLSGVDDQARRIIEAAQPAMGFAEFDLVRAGAESDEIAWQQHYAATDPAGLTAQRNVQRYLPAPTTIRLAEGASQAQLVRVIAAAARAGAPISISSAEPIASGLVTAFGHPAAPVRVDSVVIETDARWHARLQAGDVRTPHIRLIGGDAGATATVLAAAPEVALFAGPVTTSGRLELLPFLRAQSVSITAHRYGNPDPEMALLEF
;
A
#
# COMPACT_ATOMS: atom_id res chain seq x y z
N MET A 1 34.21 49.81 30.56
CA MET A 1 33.29 49.45 31.65
C MET A 1 32.28 50.57 31.86
N GLN A 2 31.13 50.46 31.21
CA GLN A 2 29.84 50.92 31.70
C GLN A 2 28.87 49.85 31.17
N GLN A 3 28.57 48.87 32.02
CA GLN A 3 27.55 47.87 31.75
C GLN A 3 26.22 48.61 31.73
N SER A 4 25.72 48.89 30.52
CA SER A 4 24.30 49.16 30.31
C SER A 4 23.56 47.91 30.79
N ALA A 5 22.78 48.05 31.86
CA ALA A 5 21.89 47.00 32.31
C ALA A 5 20.90 46.72 31.17
N SER A 6 21.15 45.62 30.44
CA SER A 6 20.26 45.12 29.41
C SER A 6 18.89 44.89 30.05
N GLN A 7 17.88 45.64 29.62
CA GLN A 7 16.49 45.30 29.93
C GLN A 7 16.27 43.83 29.56
N PRO A 8 15.54 43.05 30.38
CA PRO A 8 15.19 41.69 30.02
C PRO A 8 14.47 41.70 28.67
N PRO A 9 14.77 40.75 27.76
CA PRO A 9 14.10 40.69 26.48
C PRO A 9 12.59 40.57 26.67
N VAL A 10 11.82 41.32 25.89
CA VAL A 10 10.34 41.27 25.91
C VAL A 10 9.89 39.83 25.72
N ARG A 11 9.04 39.35 26.63
CA ARG A 11 8.48 38.00 26.55
C ARG A 11 7.47 37.95 25.42
N ALA A 12 7.50 36.90 24.60
CA ALA A 12 6.55 36.71 23.51
C ALA A 12 5.08 36.84 23.95
N ALA A 13 4.74 36.32 25.13
CA ALA A 13 3.39 36.39 25.69
C ALA A 13 2.88 37.83 25.93
N GLU A 14 3.77 38.80 26.17
CA GLU A 14 3.42 40.20 26.45
C GLU A 14 3.01 40.97 25.19
N LEU A 15 3.29 40.42 24.00
CA LEU A 15 2.98 41.07 22.71
C LEU A 15 1.56 40.79 22.21
N ALA A 16 0.78 39.95 22.91
CA ALA A 16 -0.49 39.45 22.43
C ALA A 16 -1.47 40.56 22.00
N ASP A 17 -1.70 41.55 22.86
CA ASP A 17 -2.68 42.61 22.59
C ASP A 17 -2.20 43.56 21.48
N VAL A 18 -0.90 43.91 21.47
CA VAL A 18 -0.30 44.75 20.41
C VAL A 18 -0.38 44.06 19.05
N THR A 19 -0.15 42.74 19.02
CA THR A 19 -0.32 41.93 17.80
C THR A 19 -1.76 41.97 17.31
N ILE A 20 -2.74 41.74 18.19
CA ILE A 20 -4.17 41.74 17.84
C ILE A 20 -4.61 43.10 17.29
N ASP A 21 -4.17 44.20 17.91
CA ASP A 21 -4.46 45.55 17.43
C ASP A 21 -3.79 45.86 16.08
N THR A 22 -2.61 45.29 15.83
CA THR A 22 -1.95 45.37 14.52
C THR A 22 -2.76 44.67 13.45
N VAL A 23 -3.27 43.46 13.74
CA VAL A 23 -4.13 42.71 12.79
C VAL A 23 -5.43 43.47 12.50
N ARG A 24 -6.08 44.06 13.52
CA ARG A 24 -7.28 44.91 13.30
C ARG A 24 -6.99 46.04 12.33
N ARG A 25 -5.84 46.72 12.50
CA ARG A 25 -5.43 47.81 11.61
C ARG A 25 -5.20 47.32 10.19
N TRP A 26 -4.48 46.21 10.02
CA TRP A 26 -4.24 45.62 8.69
C TRP A 26 -5.54 45.21 8.00
N LEU A 27 -6.49 44.62 8.73
CA LEU A 27 -7.79 44.24 8.19
C LEU A 27 -8.60 45.46 7.76
N ALA A 28 -8.66 46.51 8.59
CA ALA A 28 -9.35 47.76 8.26
C ALA A 28 -8.77 48.41 6.99
N GLU A 29 -7.44 48.50 6.88
CA GLU A 29 -6.80 49.04 5.68
C GLU A 29 -6.98 48.15 4.44
N SER A 30 -7.10 46.82 4.62
CA SER A 30 -7.31 45.90 3.51
C SER A 30 -8.71 46.00 2.90
N ALA A 31 -9.71 46.40 3.71
CA ALA A 31 -11.08 46.60 3.25
C ALA A 31 -11.21 47.77 2.25
N ASP A 32 -10.33 48.78 2.36
CA ASP A 32 -10.30 49.94 1.46
C ASP A 32 -9.58 49.65 0.13
N THR A 33 -8.99 48.46 -0.04
CA THR A 33 -8.24 48.08 -1.24
C THR A 33 -9.17 47.42 -2.27
N VAL A 34 -9.15 47.89 -3.53
CA VAL A 34 -10.02 47.33 -4.60
C VAL A 34 -9.79 45.83 -4.74
N ALA A 35 -10.83 45.03 -4.50
CA ALA A 35 -10.76 43.58 -4.60
C ALA A 35 -10.46 43.13 -6.04
N ASP A 36 -9.48 42.25 -6.22
CA ASP A 36 -9.27 41.56 -7.49
C ASP A 36 -10.50 40.67 -7.76
N PRO A 37 -11.17 40.79 -8.92
CA PRO A 37 -12.30 39.92 -9.28
C PRO A 37 -11.99 38.42 -9.24
N SER A 38 -10.71 38.05 -9.24
CA SER A 38 -10.23 36.67 -9.09
C SER A 38 -10.21 36.22 -7.63
N ALA A 39 -9.85 37.12 -6.70
CA ALA A 39 -9.88 36.87 -5.26
C ALA A 39 -11.33 36.75 -4.73
N GLU A 40 -12.27 37.54 -5.26
CA GLU A 40 -13.70 37.39 -4.94
C GLU A 40 -14.25 36.02 -5.38
N ARG A 41 -13.83 35.54 -6.57
CA ARG A 41 -14.23 34.21 -7.06
C ARG A 41 -13.65 33.08 -6.21
N LEU A 42 -12.39 33.20 -5.78
CA LEU A 42 -11.76 32.24 -4.89
C LEU A 42 -12.42 32.25 -3.50
N SER A 43 -12.73 33.43 -2.96
CA SER A 43 -13.48 33.56 -1.69
C SER A 43 -14.88 32.94 -1.79
N GLY A 44 -15.59 33.18 -2.90
CA GLY A 44 -16.90 32.57 -3.17
C GLY A 44 -16.84 31.03 -3.29
N LEU A 45 -15.76 30.50 -3.87
CA LEU A 45 -15.49 29.06 -3.96
C LEU A 45 -15.29 28.43 -2.58
N LEU A 46 -14.48 29.05 -1.72
CA LEU A 46 -14.20 28.56 -0.37
C LEU A 46 -15.41 28.65 0.57
N LYS A 47 -16.38 29.53 0.29
CA LYS A 47 -17.61 29.71 1.09
C LYS A 47 -18.78 28.84 0.65
N ASP A 48 -18.78 28.35 -0.60
CA ASP A 48 -19.85 27.49 -1.12
C ASP A 48 -19.66 26.05 -0.61
N PRO A 49 -20.65 25.43 0.05
CA PRO A 49 -20.53 24.05 0.57
C PRO A 49 -20.16 23.01 -0.49
N HIS A 50 -20.44 23.28 -1.76
CA HIS A 50 -20.10 22.40 -2.88
C HIS A 50 -19.01 22.99 -3.79
N GLY A 51 -18.48 24.17 -3.47
CA GLY A 51 -17.52 24.89 -4.30
C GLY A 51 -16.16 24.19 -4.37
N LEU A 52 -15.68 23.69 -3.24
CA LEU A 52 -14.43 22.93 -3.14
C LEU A 52 -14.53 21.61 -3.90
N ASP A 53 -15.52 20.77 -3.58
CA ASP A 53 -15.75 19.46 -4.22
C ASP A 53 -15.90 19.58 -5.74
N PHE A 54 -16.65 20.57 -6.21
CA PHE A 54 -16.79 20.82 -7.64
C PHE A 54 -15.45 21.18 -8.29
N THR A 55 -14.66 22.03 -7.63
CA THR A 55 -13.38 22.48 -8.19
C THR A 55 -12.36 21.35 -8.20
N ILE A 56 -12.23 20.61 -7.10
CA ILE A 56 -11.35 19.43 -7.02
C ILE A 56 -11.79 18.39 -8.05
N GLY A 57 -13.08 18.07 -8.10
CA GLY A 57 -13.63 17.14 -9.08
C GLY A 57 -13.38 17.58 -10.52
N PHE A 58 -13.55 18.87 -10.84
CA PHE A 58 -13.29 19.38 -12.18
C PHE A 58 -11.80 19.32 -12.54
N VAL A 59 -10.93 19.72 -11.62
CA VAL A 59 -9.48 19.67 -11.84
C VAL A 59 -9.04 18.21 -12.01
N ASP A 60 -9.38 17.35 -11.07
CA ASP A 60 -8.88 15.97 -11.04
C ASP A 60 -9.55 15.08 -12.10
N ARG A 61 -10.83 15.28 -12.41
CA ARG A 61 -11.60 14.39 -13.31
C ARG A 61 -11.88 14.94 -14.71
N VAL A 62 -11.65 16.24 -14.97
CA VAL A 62 -11.85 16.87 -16.30
C VAL A 62 -10.57 17.44 -16.88
N ILE A 63 -9.73 18.09 -16.06
CA ILE A 63 -8.45 18.64 -16.54
C ILE A 63 -7.39 17.53 -16.68
N ARG A 64 -7.26 16.64 -15.70
CA ARG A 64 -6.21 15.60 -15.69
C ARG A 64 -6.31 14.59 -16.84
N PRO A 65 -7.47 13.95 -17.11
CA PRO A 65 -7.49 12.82 -18.03
C PRO A 65 -7.03 13.24 -19.42
N SER A 66 -6.09 12.54 -20.03
CA SER A 66 -5.70 12.83 -21.42
C SER A 66 -6.85 12.49 -22.39
N ASP A 67 -7.62 11.45 -22.07
CA ASP A 67 -8.79 11.02 -22.83
C ASP A 67 -9.95 12.03 -22.73
N LEU A 68 -10.37 12.55 -23.89
CA LEU A 68 -11.42 13.56 -24.00
C LEU A 68 -12.81 12.98 -23.69
N ARG A 69 -13.05 11.69 -23.95
CA ARG A 69 -14.33 11.01 -23.64
C ARG A 69 -14.48 10.82 -22.14
N VAL A 70 -13.43 10.40 -21.44
CA VAL A 70 -13.43 10.32 -19.96
C VAL A 70 -13.67 11.70 -19.35
N ALA A 71 -12.90 12.70 -19.80
CA ALA A 71 -13.10 14.07 -19.35
C ALA A 71 -14.51 14.59 -19.65
N GLY A 72 -15.10 14.22 -20.80
CA GLY A 72 -16.45 14.58 -21.19
C GLY A 72 -17.53 13.96 -20.28
N ARG A 73 -17.42 12.67 -19.98
CA ARG A 73 -18.32 11.97 -19.03
C ARG A 73 -18.24 12.57 -17.63
N ASN A 74 -17.02 12.81 -17.13
CA ASN A 74 -16.84 13.44 -15.82
C ASN A 74 -17.34 14.88 -15.79
N PHE A 75 -17.19 15.64 -16.88
CA PHE A 75 -17.72 16.99 -16.97
C PHE A 75 -19.26 16.99 -16.97
N GLU A 76 -19.90 16.02 -17.63
CA GLU A 76 -21.35 15.83 -17.57
C GLU A 76 -21.80 15.56 -16.12
N ARG A 77 -21.19 14.60 -15.42
CA ARG A 77 -21.52 14.28 -14.02
C ARG A 77 -21.38 15.51 -13.13
N LEU A 78 -20.27 16.25 -13.25
CA LEU A 78 -20.02 17.48 -12.48
C LEU A 78 -20.99 18.61 -12.82
N SER A 79 -21.40 18.73 -14.09
CA SER A 79 -22.33 19.78 -14.53
C SER A 79 -23.73 19.69 -13.90
N ARG A 80 -24.08 18.54 -13.31
CA ARG A 80 -25.35 18.34 -12.59
C ARG A 80 -25.36 19.06 -11.23
N ARG A 81 -24.20 19.34 -10.65
CA ARG A 81 -24.02 19.97 -9.33
C ARG A 81 -23.20 21.26 -9.43
N VAL A 82 -23.64 22.20 -10.27
CA VAL A 82 -22.92 23.48 -10.44
C VAL A 82 -23.07 24.38 -9.21
N PRO A 83 -21.97 24.82 -8.59
CA PRO A 83 -21.99 25.71 -7.43
C PRO A 83 -22.67 27.06 -7.70
N ARG A 84 -23.16 27.70 -6.64
CA ARG A 84 -23.86 28.99 -6.73
C ARG A 84 -22.92 30.18 -6.85
N PHE A 85 -21.65 30.03 -6.45
CA PHE A 85 -20.64 31.10 -6.55
C PHE A 85 -20.32 31.50 -8.00
N LEU A 86 -20.60 30.63 -8.97
CA LEU A 86 -20.34 30.91 -10.38
C LEU A 86 -21.36 31.88 -10.97
N PRO A 87 -20.95 32.84 -11.83
CA PRO A 87 -21.87 33.74 -12.53
C PRO A 87 -22.94 32.98 -13.32
N LEU A 88 -24.15 33.53 -13.38
CA LEU A 88 -25.32 32.87 -14.01
C LEU A 88 -25.03 32.40 -15.45
N TRP A 89 -24.36 33.22 -16.26
CA TRP A 89 -23.99 32.84 -17.63
C TRP A 89 -23.07 31.61 -17.64
N MET A 90 -22.10 31.54 -16.73
CA MET A 90 -21.14 30.44 -16.65
C MET A 90 -21.82 29.14 -16.20
N ARG A 91 -22.78 29.24 -15.27
CA ARG A 91 -23.63 28.11 -14.86
C ARG A 91 -24.43 27.55 -16.02
N ILE A 92 -25.05 28.41 -16.82
CA ILE A 92 -25.79 28.01 -18.04
C ILE A 92 -24.84 27.32 -19.04
N PHE A 93 -23.65 27.89 -19.29
CA PHE A 93 -22.67 27.27 -20.19
C PHE A 93 -22.14 25.92 -19.68
N ILE A 94 -21.92 25.75 -18.38
CA ILE A 94 -21.50 24.48 -17.81
C ILE A 94 -22.60 23.43 -17.95
N GLN A 95 -23.86 23.79 -17.70
CA GLN A 95 -24.99 22.87 -17.84
C GLN A 95 -25.23 22.46 -19.30
N LEU A 96 -25.23 23.43 -20.22
CA LEU A 96 -25.35 23.16 -21.66
C LEU A 96 -24.15 22.36 -22.16
N GLY A 97 -22.94 22.78 -21.79
CA GLY A 97 -21.69 22.12 -22.14
C GLY A 97 -21.65 20.67 -21.65
N GLY A 98 -22.00 20.43 -20.39
CA GLY A 98 -22.09 19.09 -19.79
C GLY A 98 -23.04 18.18 -20.56
N GLY A 99 -24.23 18.67 -20.94
CA GLY A 99 -25.19 17.91 -21.76
C GLY A 99 -24.65 17.49 -23.13
N PHE A 100 -23.76 18.29 -23.74
CA PHE A 100 -23.10 17.97 -25.02
C PHE A 100 -21.71 17.32 -24.86
N ALA A 101 -21.15 17.26 -23.66
CA ALA A 101 -19.77 16.83 -23.42
C ALA A 101 -19.54 15.35 -23.75
N VAL A 102 -20.58 14.52 -23.60
CA VAL A 102 -20.54 13.10 -23.96
C VAL A 102 -20.61 12.90 -25.48
N LEU A 103 -21.38 13.75 -26.19
CA LEU A 103 -21.58 13.64 -27.64
C LEU A 103 -20.43 14.27 -28.45
N LEU A 104 -19.91 15.41 -27.99
CA LEU A 104 -18.89 16.23 -28.66
C LEU A 104 -17.70 16.56 -27.73
N PRO A 105 -17.04 15.57 -27.10
CA PRO A 105 -15.98 15.81 -26.13
C PRO A 105 -14.80 16.59 -26.71
N TRP A 106 -14.47 16.36 -28.00
CA TRP A 106 -13.37 17.05 -28.69
C TRP A 106 -13.58 18.55 -28.88
N PHE A 107 -14.82 19.03 -28.76
CA PHE A 107 -15.13 20.45 -28.84
C PHE A 107 -15.34 21.05 -27.45
N VAL A 108 -16.13 20.38 -26.60
CA VAL A 108 -16.54 20.92 -25.29
C VAL A 108 -15.39 20.91 -24.29
N VAL A 109 -14.65 19.80 -24.17
CA VAL A 109 -13.61 19.65 -23.14
C VAL A 109 -12.48 20.66 -23.33
N PRO A 110 -11.90 20.88 -24.54
CA PRO A 110 -10.87 21.90 -24.73
C PRO A 110 -11.32 23.32 -24.34
N ILE A 111 -12.58 23.68 -24.62
CA ILE A 111 -13.16 24.96 -24.21
C ILE A 111 -13.25 25.04 -22.67
N ALA A 112 -13.78 24.00 -22.03
CA ALA A 112 -13.89 23.92 -20.57
C ALA A 112 -12.50 24.04 -19.90
N ARG A 113 -11.48 23.34 -20.43
CA ARG A 113 -10.09 23.44 -19.97
C ARG A 113 -9.51 24.84 -20.14
N ALA A 114 -9.77 25.49 -21.27
CA ALA A 114 -9.27 26.84 -21.54
C ALA A 114 -9.89 27.89 -20.62
N VAL A 115 -11.21 27.80 -20.37
CA VAL A 115 -11.92 28.68 -19.42
C VAL A 115 -11.37 28.49 -18.01
N PHE A 116 -11.23 27.25 -17.57
CA PHE A 116 -10.68 26.95 -16.25
C PHE A 116 -9.24 27.45 -16.10
N ARG A 117 -8.37 27.20 -17.09
CA ARG A 117 -6.99 27.70 -17.09
C ARG A 117 -6.94 29.22 -16.98
N ARG A 118 -7.85 29.94 -17.64
CA ARG A 118 -7.98 31.39 -17.49
C ARG A 118 -8.45 31.81 -16.10
N MET A 119 -9.27 31.00 -15.44
CA MET A 119 -9.70 31.25 -14.06
C MET A 119 -8.56 31.05 -13.06
N VAL A 120 -7.77 29.97 -13.15
CA VAL A 120 -6.70 29.67 -12.19
C VAL A 120 -5.32 30.22 -12.58
N GLY A 121 -5.17 30.82 -13.76
CA GLY A 121 -3.89 31.37 -14.24
C GLY A 121 -3.35 32.57 -13.44
N HIS A 122 -4.00 32.96 -12.35
CA HIS A 122 -3.47 33.89 -11.34
C HIS A 122 -2.78 33.16 -10.17
N LEU A 123 -3.04 31.85 -10.00
CA LEU A 123 -2.44 30.99 -8.98
C LEU A 123 -1.23 30.23 -9.49
N VAL A 124 -1.19 29.90 -10.78
CA VAL A 124 -0.07 29.20 -11.45
C VAL A 124 0.26 29.90 -12.76
N LEU A 125 1.53 30.25 -12.95
CA LEU A 125 2.02 30.92 -14.16
C LEU A 125 2.50 29.91 -15.20
N ASP A 126 2.41 30.31 -16.47
CA ASP A 126 2.96 29.56 -17.60
C ASP A 126 4.46 29.82 -17.71
N ALA A 127 5.25 28.75 -17.84
CA ALA A 127 6.68 28.81 -18.02
C ALA A 127 7.11 29.29 -19.42
N ASP A 128 6.21 29.32 -20.41
CA ASP A 128 6.56 29.82 -21.76
C ASP A 128 7.03 31.30 -21.66
N PRO A 129 8.25 31.63 -22.13
CA PRO A 129 8.83 32.97 -22.02
C PRO A 129 7.88 34.09 -22.46
N ARG A 130 7.08 33.88 -23.52
CA ARG A 130 6.16 34.90 -24.06
C ARG A 130 5.10 35.34 -23.06
N HIS A 131 4.65 34.43 -22.20
CA HIS A 131 3.63 34.69 -21.20
C HIS A 131 4.26 35.07 -19.85
N LEU A 132 5.38 34.44 -19.52
CA LEU A 132 6.09 34.63 -18.26
C LEU A 132 6.64 36.05 -18.12
N ASP A 133 7.30 36.58 -19.16
CA ASP A 133 7.97 37.89 -19.13
C ASP A 133 7.01 39.02 -18.71
N LYS A 134 5.84 39.09 -19.37
CA LYS A 134 4.83 40.12 -19.11
C LYS A 134 4.27 40.03 -17.69
N ARG A 135 4.05 38.80 -17.19
CA ARG A 135 3.52 38.56 -15.84
C ARG A 135 4.54 38.87 -14.76
N LEU A 136 5.80 38.44 -14.93
CA LEU A 136 6.88 38.76 -14.00
C LEU A 136 7.11 40.26 -13.92
N GLN A 137 7.12 40.96 -15.06
CA GLN A 137 7.24 42.42 -15.09
C GLN A 137 6.08 43.12 -14.37
N GLN A 138 4.84 42.66 -14.58
CA GLN A 138 3.66 43.20 -13.91
C GLN A 138 3.70 42.98 -12.40
N LEU A 139 4.13 41.80 -11.93
CA LEU A 139 4.21 41.52 -10.50
C LEU A 139 5.34 42.35 -9.87
N ARG A 140 6.52 42.38 -10.47
CA ARG A 140 7.68 43.14 -9.98
C ARG A 140 7.45 44.64 -9.90
N SER A 141 6.62 45.23 -10.77
CA SER A 141 6.31 46.67 -10.73
C SER A 141 5.61 47.11 -9.44
N THR A 142 5.03 46.18 -8.68
CA THR A 142 4.40 46.44 -7.38
C THR A 142 5.38 46.44 -6.20
N GLY A 143 6.68 46.20 -6.46
CA GLY A 143 7.73 46.17 -5.44
C GLY A 143 7.80 44.87 -4.63
N VAL A 144 7.15 43.79 -5.09
CA VAL A 144 7.27 42.44 -4.51
C VAL A 144 8.46 41.69 -5.08
N ARG A 145 9.08 40.84 -4.27
CA ARG A 145 10.04 39.82 -4.73
C ARG A 145 9.28 38.55 -5.09
N LEU A 146 9.81 37.75 -6.01
CA LEU A 146 9.16 36.53 -6.48
C LEU A 146 10.04 35.34 -6.18
N GLY A 147 9.50 34.35 -5.47
CA GLY A 147 10.14 33.06 -5.30
C GLY A 147 9.59 32.05 -6.29
N ILE A 148 10.36 31.73 -7.33
CA ILE A 148 9.89 30.87 -8.42
C ILE A 148 10.01 29.40 -8.01
N ASN A 149 8.93 28.63 -8.16
CA ASN A 149 8.96 27.16 -8.02
C ASN A 149 8.48 26.49 -9.30
N LEU A 150 9.29 25.59 -9.85
CA LEU A 150 8.96 24.85 -11.08
C LEU A 150 8.17 23.58 -10.74
N LEU A 151 6.88 23.60 -11.13
CA LEU A 151 6.01 22.43 -11.16
C LEU A 151 6.23 21.64 -12.46
N GLY A 152 5.88 20.36 -12.44
CA GLY A 152 6.01 19.43 -13.55
C GLY A 152 5.54 18.03 -13.13
N GLU A 153 5.68 17.05 -14.02
CA GLU A 153 5.30 15.63 -13.80
C GLU A 153 5.88 15.05 -12.49
N ALA A 154 5.29 13.97 -11.99
CA ALA A 154 5.85 13.25 -10.86
C ALA A 154 7.26 12.74 -11.20
N VAL A 155 8.21 12.94 -10.27
CA VAL A 155 9.60 12.52 -10.47
C VAL A 155 9.75 11.06 -10.06
N LEU A 156 9.38 10.15 -10.97
CA LEU A 156 9.44 8.70 -10.74
C LEU A 156 10.79 8.08 -11.17
N GLY A 157 11.54 8.76 -12.03
CA GLY A 157 12.84 8.31 -12.52
C GLY A 157 13.84 9.45 -12.72
N GLU A 158 15.06 9.07 -13.13
CA GLU A 158 16.19 9.99 -13.27
C GLU A 158 16.02 10.99 -14.40
N ALA A 159 15.37 10.61 -15.51
CA ALA A 159 15.22 11.50 -16.66
C ALA A 159 14.30 12.67 -16.34
N GLU A 160 13.17 12.45 -15.65
CA GLU A 160 12.34 13.57 -15.17
C GLU A 160 13.07 14.42 -14.12
N ALA A 161 13.88 13.80 -13.25
CA ALA A 161 14.68 14.54 -12.28
C ALA A 161 15.70 15.48 -12.97
N ASP A 162 16.36 15.00 -14.03
CA ASP A 162 17.24 15.81 -14.88
C ASP A 162 16.49 16.95 -15.57
N ARG A 163 15.29 16.67 -16.12
CA ARG A 163 14.45 17.70 -16.73
C ARG A 163 14.04 18.78 -15.73
N ARG A 164 13.73 18.40 -14.49
CA ARG A 164 13.38 19.36 -13.42
C ARG A 164 14.57 20.22 -13.02
N LEU A 165 15.74 19.62 -12.84
CA LEU A 165 16.98 20.33 -12.53
C LEU A 165 17.34 21.31 -13.65
N ALA A 166 17.31 20.88 -14.91
CA ALA A 166 17.58 21.72 -16.06
C ALA A 166 16.61 22.91 -16.16
N GLY A 167 15.32 22.69 -15.88
CA GLY A 167 14.34 23.78 -15.84
C GLY A 167 14.59 24.78 -14.70
N ALA A 168 15.05 24.32 -13.54
CA ALA A 168 15.46 25.21 -12.44
C ALA A 168 16.67 26.07 -12.82
N PHE A 169 17.64 25.49 -13.54
CA PHE A 169 18.77 26.23 -14.12
C PHE A 169 18.33 27.29 -15.12
N GLU A 170 17.45 26.94 -16.05
CA GLU A 170 16.95 27.86 -17.06
C GLU A 170 16.28 29.07 -16.40
N LEU A 171 15.43 28.83 -15.40
CA LEU A 171 14.75 29.89 -14.65
C LEU A 171 15.74 30.76 -13.87
N LEU A 172 16.68 30.17 -13.13
CA LEU A 172 17.67 30.92 -12.35
C LEU A 172 18.63 31.72 -13.25
N GLY A 173 18.90 31.22 -14.46
CA GLY A 173 19.72 31.86 -15.48
C GLY A 173 19.15 33.15 -16.03
N ARG A 174 17.85 33.39 -15.85
CA ARG A 174 17.21 34.62 -16.31
C ARG A 174 17.67 35.83 -15.49
N HIS A 175 17.78 36.97 -16.16
CA HIS A 175 18.16 38.24 -15.51
C HIS A 175 17.06 38.79 -14.59
N ASP A 176 15.81 38.38 -14.79
CA ASP A 176 14.62 38.80 -14.05
C ASP A 176 14.13 37.74 -13.05
N VAL A 177 15.01 36.83 -12.63
CA VAL A 177 14.72 35.82 -11.59
C VAL A 177 15.87 35.78 -10.61
N ASP A 178 15.61 36.17 -9.36
CA ASP A 178 16.64 36.25 -8.31
C ASP A 178 16.53 35.09 -7.31
N TYR A 179 15.46 34.29 -7.41
CA TYR A 179 15.09 33.29 -6.42
C TYR A 179 14.45 32.07 -7.08
N VAL A 180 14.96 30.87 -6.77
CA VAL A 180 14.30 29.60 -7.09
C VAL A 180 14.17 28.71 -5.85
N SER A 181 13.03 28.01 -5.74
CA SER A 181 12.80 26.91 -4.81
C SER A 181 12.95 25.59 -5.55
N VAL A 182 13.68 24.64 -4.95
CA VAL A 182 13.85 23.27 -5.45
C VAL A 182 13.66 22.28 -4.31
N LYS A 183 13.22 21.05 -4.61
CA LYS A 183 13.04 19.98 -3.62
C LYS A 183 14.04 18.87 -3.86
N VAL A 184 14.55 18.24 -2.82
CA VAL A 184 15.47 17.08 -2.96
C VAL A 184 14.83 15.96 -3.76
N SER A 185 13.58 15.61 -3.45
CA SER A 185 12.80 14.58 -4.17
C SER A 185 12.58 14.90 -5.64
N ALA A 186 12.49 16.18 -6.00
CA ALA A 186 12.32 16.61 -7.38
C ALA A 186 13.63 16.54 -8.20
N ILE A 187 14.78 16.46 -7.54
CA ILE A 187 16.11 16.45 -8.17
C ILE A 187 16.75 15.06 -8.15
N ALA A 188 16.37 14.18 -7.23
CA ALA A 188 16.94 12.82 -7.14
C ALA A 188 15.91 11.70 -7.17
N GLY A 189 14.65 12.02 -7.47
CA GLY A 189 13.53 11.08 -7.40
C GLY A 189 13.25 10.64 -5.96
N LYS A 190 12.51 9.54 -5.82
CA LYS A 190 12.23 8.93 -4.51
C LYS A 190 13.51 8.32 -3.93
N ALA A 191 14.06 8.96 -2.90
CA ALA A 191 15.29 8.53 -2.23
C ALA A 191 15.11 7.18 -1.53
N ASN A 192 16.08 6.27 -1.71
CA ASN A 192 16.19 5.10 -0.85
C ASN A 192 16.89 5.49 0.46
N LEU A 193 16.14 5.56 1.55
CA LEU A 193 16.67 5.99 2.85
C LEU A 193 17.58 4.96 3.52
N TRP A 194 17.58 3.70 3.06
CA TRP A 194 18.65 2.75 3.44
C TRP A 194 19.99 3.15 2.82
N ALA A 195 19.95 3.79 1.64
CA ALA A 195 21.08 4.37 0.90
C ALA A 195 21.35 5.84 1.27
N TYR A 196 21.12 6.22 2.53
CA TYR A 196 21.10 7.63 2.95
C TYR A 196 22.36 8.42 2.57
N ASP A 197 23.54 7.95 2.97
CA ASP A 197 24.81 8.67 2.71
C ASP A 197 25.16 8.76 1.22
N GLU A 198 24.87 7.70 0.45
CA GLU A 198 25.02 7.70 -1.00
C GLU A 198 24.02 8.67 -1.65
N THR A 199 22.80 8.73 -1.13
CA THR A 199 21.77 9.66 -1.60
C THR A 199 22.17 11.10 -1.33
N VAL A 200 22.64 11.42 -0.12
CA VAL A 200 23.16 12.76 0.23
C VAL A 200 24.25 13.16 -0.76
N ARG A 201 25.28 12.31 -0.94
CA ARG A 201 26.38 12.59 -1.89
C ARG A 201 25.88 12.82 -3.31
N ARG A 202 25.01 11.93 -3.81
CA ARG A 202 24.44 12.02 -5.16
C ARG A 202 23.64 13.32 -5.36
N VAL A 203 22.78 13.67 -4.41
CA VAL A 203 21.97 14.90 -4.48
C VAL A 203 22.87 16.13 -4.45
N VAL A 204 23.85 16.15 -3.54
CA VAL A 204 24.84 17.23 -3.41
C VAL A 204 25.58 17.41 -4.74
N ASP A 205 26.05 16.35 -5.37
CA ASP A 205 26.77 16.43 -6.64
C ASP A 205 25.88 16.95 -7.78
N ARG A 206 24.60 16.56 -7.84
CA ARG A 206 23.65 17.09 -8.84
C ARG A 206 23.28 18.55 -8.61
N LEU A 207 23.17 18.99 -7.36
CA LEU A 207 22.83 20.37 -7.03
C LEU A 207 24.04 21.32 -7.07
N THR A 208 25.27 20.79 -6.96
CA THR A 208 26.51 21.59 -6.96
C THR A 208 26.54 22.61 -8.10
N PRO A 209 26.29 22.24 -9.37
CA PRO A 209 26.40 23.20 -10.46
C PRO A 209 25.37 24.35 -10.37
N LEU A 210 24.21 24.13 -9.73
CA LEU A 210 23.16 25.16 -9.59
C LEU A 210 23.57 26.20 -8.56
N TYR A 211 24.19 25.73 -7.47
CA TYR A 211 24.70 26.59 -6.41
C TYR A 211 25.96 27.33 -6.84
N GLU A 212 26.85 26.69 -7.59
CA GLU A 212 28.01 27.37 -8.21
C GLU A 212 27.56 28.46 -9.19
N PHE A 213 26.51 28.19 -9.99
CA PHE A 213 25.92 29.22 -10.85
C PHE A 213 25.38 30.39 -10.03
N ALA A 214 24.68 30.13 -8.92
CA ALA A 214 24.17 31.17 -8.03
C ALA A 214 25.30 32.00 -7.39
N ALA A 215 26.37 31.34 -6.93
CA ALA A 215 27.52 31.97 -6.27
C ALA A 215 28.35 32.85 -7.21
N ASN A 216 28.48 32.45 -8.47
CA ASN A 216 29.28 33.15 -9.48
C ASN A 216 28.47 34.13 -10.35
N SER A 217 27.16 34.26 -10.11
CA SER A 217 26.30 35.14 -10.88
C SER A 217 26.64 36.62 -10.62
N PRO A 218 26.63 37.50 -11.66
CA PRO A 218 26.86 38.94 -11.47
C PRO A 218 25.71 39.63 -10.70
N SER A 219 24.53 39.01 -10.68
CA SER A 219 23.37 39.43 -9.89
C SER A 219 23.21 38.53 -8.68
N THR A 220 22.69 39.05 -7.57
CA THR A 220 22.36 38.21 -6.39
C THR A 220 21.32 37.16 -6.75
N LYS A 221 21.71 35.89 -6.67
CA LYS A 221 20.84 34.73 -6.84
C LYS A 221 20.63 34.02 -5.51
N PHE A 222 19.46 33.46 -5.31
CA PHE A 222 19.08 32.74 -4.10
C PHE A 222 18.45 31.40 -4.46
N VAL A 223 18.94 30.33 -3.84
CA VAL A 223 18.39 28.98 -3.99
C VAL A 223 17.84 28.53 -2.63
N ASN A 224 16.62 28.00 -2.63
CA ASN A 224 15.95 27.49 -1.45
C ASN A 224 15.62 26.01 -1.59
N LEU A 225 15.95 25.22 -0.58
CA LEU A 225 15.51 23.82 -0.49
C LEU A 225 14.17 23.74 0.23
N ASP A 226 13.15 23.29 -0.51
CA ASP A 226 11.81 23.01 0.01
C ASP A 226 11.75 21.59 0.57
N MET A 227 10.87 21.40 1.56
CA MET A 227 10.56 20.12 2.19
C MET A 227 9.06 19.80 2.10
N GLU A 228 8.71 18.52 1.93
CA GLU A 228 7.32 18.06 1.89
C GLU A 228 6.99 17.04 2.98
N GLU A 229 7.74 15.95 3.04
CA GLU A 229 7.46 14.80 3.90
C GLU A 229 8.42 14.73 5.10
N PHE A 230 8.00 14.13 6.20
CA PHE A 230 8.86 13.95 7.39
C PHE A 230 10.17 13.25 7.03
N ARG A 231 10.10 12.24 6.17
CA ARG A 231 11.25 11.44 5.72
C ARG A 231 12.35 12.25 5.01
N ASP A 232 12.02 13.45 4.52
CA ASP A 232 12.96 14.35 3.85
C ASP A 232 13.71 15.28 4.81
N LEU A 233 13.32 15.37 6.09
CA LEU A 233 13.86 16.35 7.05
C LEU A 233 15.37 16.25 7.20
N ASP A 234 15.85 15.10 7.69
CA ASP A 234 17.29 14.86 7.88
C ASP A 234 18.03 14.98 6.55
N LEU A 235 17.49 14.35 5.50
CA LEU A 235 18.10 14.29 4.18
C LEU A 235 18.33 15.70 3.61
N THR A 236 17.33 16.57 3.73
CA THR A 236 17.39 17.94 3.21
C THR A 236 18.38 18.78 4.01
N ILE A 237 18.44 18.62 5.34
CA ILE A 237 19.41 19.31 6.19
C ILE A 237 20.83 18.91 5.81
N ASP A 238 21.11 17.61 5.72
CA ASP A 238 22.45 17.10 5.43
C ASP A 238 22.91 17.50 4.02
N VAL A 239 22.02 17.39 3.02
CA VAL A 239 22.28 17.90 1.67
C VAL A 239 22.60 19.39 1.70
N PHE A 240 21.81 20.19 2.41
CA PHE A 240 21.99 21.64 2.48
C PHE A 240 23.33 22.02 3.11
N THR A 241 23.66 21.45 4.26
CA THR A 241 24.89 21.77 4.99
C THR A 241 26.13 21.31 4.23
N THR A 242 26.14 20.06 3.73
CA THR A 242 27.28 19.52 2.97
C THR A 242 27.50 20.27 1.65
N LEU A 243 26.42 20.71 0.99
CA LEU A 243 26.53 21.50 -0.22
C LEU A 243 27.20 22.85 0.03
N LEU A 244 26.81 23.57 1.08
CA LEU A 244 27.36 24.89 1.41
C LEU A 244 28.76 24.86 2.04
N GLU A 245 29.26 23.67 2.39
CA GLU A 245 30.66 23.42 2.79
C GLU A 245 31.60 23.25 1.58
N LYS A 246 31.06 23.09 0.36
CA LYS A 246 31.91 22.94 -0.82
C LYS A 246 32.74 24.22 -1.10
N PRO A 247 33.99 24.07 -1.57
CA PRO A 247 34.83 25.20 -1.93
C PRO A 247 34.16 26.13 -2.95
N GLY A 248 34.25 27.44 -2.73
CA GLY A 248 33.64 28.47 -3.60
C GLY A 248 32.19 28.84 -3.24
N LEU A 249 31.56 28.12 -2.32
CA LEU A 249 30.20 28.42 -1.82
C LEU A 249 30.20 29.10 -0.44
N GLU A 250 31.35 29.44 0.13
CA GLU A 250 31.49 29.99 1.49
C GLU A 250 30.73 31.31 1.64
N ARG A 251 30.67 32.11 0.57
CA ARG A 251 30.00 33.42 0.53
C ARG A 251 28.57 33.37 -0.02
N LEU A 252 28.11 32.22 -0.49
CA LEU A 252 26.74 32.08 -0.98
C LEU A 252 25.77 32.02 0.19
N GLU A 253 24.74 32.84 0.14
CA GLU A 253 23.60 32.70 1.03
C GLU A 253 22.49 31.91 0.35
N ALA A 254 21.99 30.87 1.02
CA ALA A 254 20.92 30.00 0.52
C ALA A 254 19.88 29.74 1.63
N GLY A 255 18.75 29.15 1.24
CA GLY A 255 17.62 28.92 2.13
C GLY A 255 17.22 27.45 2.27
N ILE A 256 16.59 27.14 3.39
CA ILE A 256 15.99 25.82 3.69
C ILE A 256 14.65 26.01 4.39
N VAL A 257 13.67 25.14 4.11
CA VAL A 257 12.37 25.10 4.78
C VAL A 257 12.43 24.27 6.06
N VAL A 258 11.76 24.71 7.12
CA VAL A 258 11.47 23.90 8.31
C VAL A 258 9.97 23.99 8.64
N GLN A 259 9.33 22.86 8.92
CA GLN A 259 7.89 22.73 9.06
C GLN A 259 7.48 22.61 10.54
N ALA A 260 6.80 23.62 11.09
CA ALA A 260 6.49 23.72 12.53
C ALA A 260 5.47 22.70 13.06
N TYR A 261 4.74 22.01 12.19
CA TYR A 261 3.85 20.90 12.56
C TYR A 261 4.61 19.65 13.02
N LEU A 262 5.95 19.62 12.88
CA LEU A 262 6.79 18.56 13.41
C LEU A 262 7.27 18.93 14.82
N PRO A 263 7.23 18.02 15.80
CA PRO A 263 7.90 18.23 17.08
C PRO A 263 9.42 18.49 16.89
N ASP A 264 10.03 17.81 15.91
CA ASP A 264 11.46 17.90 15.55
C ASP A 264 11.89 19.27 15.02
N ALA A 265 10.94 20.12 14.62
CA ALA A 265 11.21 21.36 13.91
C ALA A 265 12.14 22.32 14.68
N LEU A 266 11.94 22.45 16.00
CA LEU A 266 12.78 23.31 16.83
C LEU A 266 14.21 22.75 16.93
N GLY A 267 14.36 21.44 17.08
CA GLY A 267 15.67 20.77 17.10
C GLY A 267 16.40 20.91 15.77
N ALA A 268 15.70 20.75 14.65
CA ALA A 268 16.23 21.00 13.31
C ALA A 268 16.71 22.45 13.13
N GLN A 269 15.92 23.43 13.60
CA GLN A 269 16.29 24.85 13.54
C GLN A 269 17.51 25.17 14.42
N GLN A 270 17.60 24.55 15.61
CA GLN A 270 18.74 24.64 16.51
C GLN A 270 20.01 24.13 15.83
N ARG A 271 19.97 22.93 15.27
CA ARG A 271 21.08 22.32 14.51
C ARG A 271 21.56 23.20 13.36
N LEU A 272 20.63 23.74 12.55
CA LEU A 272 20.95 24.64 11.46
C LEU A 272 21.59 25.96 11.94
N THR A 273 21.11 26.49 13.07
CA THR A 273 21.64 27.74 13.65
C THR A 273 23.04 27.56 14.21
N GLU A 274 23.30 26.45 14.90
CA GLU A 274 24.63 26.10 15.41
C GLU A 274 25.64 25.96 14.26
N TRP A 275 25.29 25.19 13.23
CA TRP A 275 26.12 25.03 12.03
C TRP A 275 26.36 26.36 11.31
N ALA A 276 25.31 27.18 11.11
CA ALA A 276 25.44 28.47 10.45
C ALA A 276 26.28 29.47 11.26
N THR A 277 26.22 29.41 12.59
CA THR A 277 27.05 30.23 13.47
C THR A 277 28.53 29.87 13.32
N ALA A 278 28.85 28.57 13.25
CA ALA A 278 30.21 28.11 12.97
C ALA A 278 30.69 28.57 11.58
N ARG A 279 29.83 28.46 10.55
CA ARG A 279 30.12 28.95 9.19
C ARG A 279 30.42 30.45 9.16
N ARG A 280 29.64 31.26 9.88
CA ARG A 280 29.86 32.71 10.02
C ARG A 280 31.16 33.03 10.73
N ALA A 281 31.46 32.32 11.81
CA ALA A 281 32.71 32.47 12.54
C ALA A 281 33.95 32.16 11.68
N ALA A 282 33.81 31.23 10.73
CA ALA A 282 34.83 30.92 9.72
C ALA A 282 34.90 31.94 8.55
N GLY A 283 34.09 33.01 8.57
CA GLY A 283 34.06 34.05 7.54
C GLY A 283 33.08 33.79 6.38
N GLY A 284 32.24 32.77 6.49
CA GLY A 284 31.19 32.46 5.52
C GLY A 284 29.96 33.37 5.62
N ALA A 285 29.04 33.23 4.67
CA ALA A 285 27.74 33.87 4.69
C ALA A 285 26.80 33.22 5.73
N GLY A 286 25.70 33.90 6.05
CA GLY A 286 24.61 33.30 6.80
C GLY A 286 23.78 32.35 5.94
N ILE A 287 22.67 31.88 6.50
CA ILE A 287 21.63 31.15 5.78
C ILE A 287 20.26 31.75 6.07
N ARG A 288 19.24 31.29 5.33
CA ARG A 288 17.85 31.58 5.63
C ARG A 288 17.09 30.32 6.01
N VAL A 289 16.34 30.37 7.11
CA VAL A 289 15.36 29.34 7.45
C VAL A 289 13.96 29.88 7.17
N ARG A 290 13.27 29.29 6.20
CA ARG A 290 11.86 29.58 5.89
C ARG A 290 10.98 28.72 6.79
N LEU A 291 10.30 29.35 7.75
CA LEU A 291 9.36 28.71 8.65
C LEU A 291 7.98 28.64 8.02
N VAL A 292 7.50 27.42 7.80
CA VAL A 292 6.13 27.10 7.38
C VAL A 292 5.44 26.30 8.49
N LYS A 293 4.10 26.23 8.48
CA LYS A 293 3.39 25.30 9.39
C LYS A 293 3.58 23.85 8.95
N GLY A 294 3.32 23.57 7.67
CA GLY A 294 3.36 22.22 7.09
C GLY A 294 2.21 22.07 6.11
N ALA A 295 2.39 21.21 5.09
CA ALA A 295 1.47 21.11 3.95
C ALA A 295 1.08 19.66 3.60
N ASN A 296 1.58 18.67 4.36
CA ASN A 296 1.44 17.26 4.01
C ASN A 296 0.71 16.42 5.08
N LEU A 297 -0.02 17.06 6.02
CA LEU A 297 -0.63 16.38 7.16
C LEU A 297 -1.51 15.18 6.77
N ALA A 298 -2.27 15.30 5.68
CA ALA A 298 -3.15 14.22 5.22
C ALA A 298 -2.35 12.97 4.83
N MET A 299 -1.25 13.12 4.08
CA MET A 299 -0.39 12.00 3.72
C MET A 299 0.46 11.50 4.90
N GLU A 300 0.87 12.36 5.83
CA GLU A 300 1.56 11.92 7.07
C GLU A 300 0.65 11.03 7.94
N ARG A 301 -0.67 11.26 7.93
CA ARG A 301 -1.65 10.38 8.59
C ARG A 301 -1.78 9.04 7.88
N VAL A 302 -1.84 9.05 6.55
CA VAL A 302 -1.85 7.82 5.75
C VAL A 302 -0.58 7.01 6.01
N ASP A 303 0.59 7.64 5.98
CA ASP A 303 1.88 6.96 6.21
C ASP A 303 1.94 6.32 7.60
N ALA A 304 1.48 7.04 8.63
CA ALA A 304 1.39 6.54 10.00
C ALA A 304 0.42 5.34 10.12
N GLU A 305 -0.79 5.45 9.56
CA GLU A 305 -1.83 4.42 9.66
C GLU A 305 -1.45 3.13 8.89
N LEU A 306 -0.86 3.26 7.70
CA LEU A 306 -0.49 2.10 6.87
C LEU A 306 0.64 1.27 7.49
N HIS A 307 1.64 1.92 8.09
CA HIS A 307 2.81 1.26 8.68
C HIS A 307 2.70 1.00 10.19
N ASP A 308 1.61 1.40 10.84
CA ASP A 308 1.45 1.38 12.30
C ASP A 308 2.55 2.18 13.03
N TRP A 309 2.90 3.34 12.47
CA TRP A 309 3.88 4.26 13.05
C TRP A 309 3.19 5.38 13.82
N PRO A 310 3.82 5.95 14.86
CA PRO A 310 3.36 7.19 15.45
C PRO A 310 3.27 8.31 14.41
N LEU A 311 2.20 9.11 14.46
CA LEU A 311 2.06 10.26 13.58
C LEU A 311 3.26 11.20 13.73
N ALA A 312 3.98 11.47 12.64
CA ALA A 312 5.18 12.31 12.67
C ALA A 312 4.88 13.75 13.13
N THR A 313 3.69 14.26 12.80
CA THR A 313 3.26 15.61 13.12
C THR A 313 2.64 15.73 14.52
N LEU A 314 2.55 16.96 15.04
CA LEU A 314 1.83 17.31 16.26
C LEU A 314 0.34 16.96 16.14
N PRO A 315 -0.32 16.56 17.25
CA PRO A 315 -1.66 15.97 17.22
C PRO A 315 -2.76 16.98 16.90
N SER A 316 -2.51 18.29 17.07
CA SER A 316 -3.50 19.32 16.77
C SER A 316 -2.91 20.55 16.08
N LYS A 317 -3.81 21.31 15.44
CA LYS A 317 -3.47 22.62 14.86
C LYS A 317 -3.01 23.60 15.93
N LEU A 318 -3.62 23.59 17.12
CA LEU A 318 -3.22 24.47 18.23
C LEU A 318 -1.76 24.19 18.65
N ASP A 319 -1.37 22.92 18.72
CA ASP A 319 0.02 22.52 18.99
C ASP A 319 0.96 23.02 17.90
N THR A 320 0.57 22.88 16.63
CA THR A 320 1.35 23.41 15.49
C THR A 320 1.52 24.92 15.57
N ASP A 321 0.45 25.66 15.90
CA ASP A 321 0.47 27.12 16.00
C ASP A 321 1.31 27.59 17.20
N ALA A 322 1.31 26.85 18.31
CA ALA A 322 2.16 27.11 19.46
C ALA A 322 3.63 26.81 19.13
N ASN A 323 3.92 25.70 18.44
CA ASN A 323 5.27 25.33 18.05
C ASN A 323 5.86 26.32 17.03
N TYR A 324 5.06 26.81 16.08
CA TYR A 324 5.47 27.88 15.16
C TYR A 324 5.91 29.13 15.91
N LYS A 325 5.18 29.53 16.95
CA LYS A 325 5.53 30.68 17.79
C LYS A 325 6.74 30.40 18.68
N ARG A 326 6.89 29.17 19.18
CA ARG A 326 8.07 28.74 19.95
C ARG A 326 9.35 28.83 19.12
N MET A 327 9.28 28.41 17.87
CA MET A 327 10.38 28.56 16.90
C MET A 327 10.74 30.02 16.65
N LEU A 328 9.74 30.89 16.46
CA LEU A 328 9.97 32.33 16.30
C LEU A 328 10.56 32.98 17.57
N ASP A 329 9.99 32.67 18.72
CA ASP A 329 10.44 33.17 20.03
C ASP A 329 11.88 32.75 20.33
N TRP A 330 12.23 31.50 20.03
CA TRP A 330 13.59 31.02 20.16
C TRP A 330 14.53 31.69 19.14
N ALA A 331 14.13 31.80 17.87
CA ALA A 331 15.03 32.25 16.82
C ALA A 331 15.34 33.75 16.83
N LEU A 332 14.34 34.59 17.11
CA LEU A 332 14.44 36.05 16.96
C LEU A 332 15.20 36.70 18.12
N THR A 333 16.51 36.50 18.14
CA THR A 333 17.47 37.16 19.04
C THR A 333 18.65 37.69 18.23
N PRO A 334 19.30 38.80 18.63
CA PRO A 334 20.43 39.35 17.88
C PRO A 334 21.55 38.34 17.61
N GLU A 335 21.83 37.47 18.59
CA GLU A 335 22.89 36.47 18.52
C GLU A 335 22.60 35.41 17.46
N ARG A 336 21.38 34.85 17.46
CA ARG A 336 20.98 33.77 16.53
C ARG A 336 20.72 34.31 15.12
N THR A 337 20.15 35.52 15.04
CA THR A 337 19.81 36.14 13.75
C THR A 337 20.99 36.74 13.00
N ASP A 338 22.18 36.82 13.61
CA ASP A 338 23.38 37.17 12.85
C ASP A 338 23.70 36.10 11.80
N ALA A 339 23.57 34.83 12.16
CA ALA A 339 23.87 33.69 11.30
C ALA A 339 22.67 33.22 10.48
N VAL A 340 21.45 33.35 11.02
CA VAL A 340 20.23 32.82 10.39
C VAL A 340 19.18 33.91 10.21
N ARG A 341 18.84 34.22 8.96
CA ARG A 341 17.65 35.02 8.64
C ARG A 341 16.40 34.14 8.69
N ILE A 342 15.28 34.70 9.15
CA ILE A 342 14.01 33.98 9.30
C ILE A 342 13.02 34.42 8.22
N GLY A 343 12.58 33.50 7.39
CA GLY A 343 11.46 33.69 6.46
C GLY A 343 10.16 33.24 7.11
N VAL A 344 9.27 34.17 7.43
CA VAL A 344 7.93 33.89 7.98
C VAL A 344 6.97 33.65 6.82
N ALA A 345 6.72 32.38 6.53
CA ALA A 345 5.88 31.97 5.42
C ALA A 345 4.47 31.57 5.88
N GLY A 346 3.45 32.30 5.43
CA GLY A 346 2.06 31.98 5.74
C GLY A 346 1.10 33.15 5.53
N HIS A 347 -0.20 32.84 5.60
CA HIS A 347 -1.28 33.83 5.47
C HIS A 347 -1.95 34.20 6.79
N ASN A 348 -1.60 33.55 7.91
CA ASN A 348 -2.17 33.91 9.20
C ASN A 348 -1.64 35.27 9.65
N LEU A 349 -2.49 36.30 9.56
CA LEU A 349 -2.12 37.67 9.91
C LEU A 349 -1.68 37.80 11.37
N PHE A 350 -2.21 36.99 12.28
CA PHE A 350 -1.76 36.98 13.68
C PHE A 350 -0.32 36.48 13.81
N ASP A 351 0.07 35.44 13.07
CA ASP A 351 1.45 34.93 13.11
C ASP A 351 2.43 35.91 12.44
N VAL A 352 2.03 36.52 11.32
CA VAL A 352 2.81 37.55 10.62
C VAL A 352 3.00 38.79 11.49
N ALA A 353 1.92 39.32 12.08
CA ALA A 353 1.97 40.46 12.98
C ALA A 353 2.76 40.14 14.26
N PHE A 354 2.60 38.93 14.83
CA PHE A 354 3.38 38.50 15.98
C PHE A 354 4.88 38.49 15.69
N ALA A 355 5.30 37.89 14.57
CA ALA A 355 6.70 37.85 14.18
C ALA A 355 7.27 39.25 13.92
N TRP A 356 6.50 40.15 13.30
CA TRP A 356 6.86 41.55 13.10
C TRP A 356 7.06 42.30 14.42
N GLN A 357 6.09 42.19 15.34
CA GLN A 357 6.16 42.85 16.64
C GLN A 357 7.30 42.30 17.50
N LEU A 358 7.52 40.99 17.47
CA LEU A 358 8.60 40.33 18.19
C LEU A 358 9.97 40.76 17.65
N ALA A 359 10.13 40.82 16.32
CA ALA A 359 11.36 41.28 15.70
C ALA A 359 11.64 42.76 15.97
N GLN A 360 10.60 43.61 16.01
CA GLN A 360 10.73 45.02 16.38
C GLN A 360 11.12 45.17 17.85
N ALA A 361 10.43 44.48 18.77
CA ALA A 361 10.72 44.51 20.21
C ALA A 361 12.15 44.05 20.54
N ARG A 362 12.72 43.15 19.72
CA ARG A 362 14.07 42.60 19.89
C ARG A 362 15.13 43.21 18.96
N SER A 363 14.77 44.27 18.23
CA SER A 363 15.69 44.98 17.32
C SER A 363 16.36 44.12 16.24
N VAL A 364 15.65 43.10 15.73
CA VAL A 364 16.12 42.16 14.69
C VAL A 364 15.32 42.25 13.39
N ILE A 365 14.63 43.36 13.16
CA ILE A 365 13.72 43.57 12.02
C ILE A 365 14.41 43.43 10.65
N GLY A 366 15.71 43.73 10.55
CA GLY A 366 16.50 43.53 9.33
C GLY A 366 16.87 42.08 9.04
N ARG A 367 16.51 41.14 9.93
CA ARG A 367 16.83 39.71 9.82
C ARG A 367 15.60 38.83 9.57
N ILE A 368 14.43 39.43 9.38
CA ILE A 368 13.17 38.74 9.07
C ILE A 368 12.69 39.10 7.66
N GLU A 369 12.14 38.13 6.94
CA GLU A 369 11.45 38.32 5.66
C GLU A 369 10.06 37.69 5.73
N PHE A 370 9.08 38.25 5.02
CA PHE A 370 7.72 37.72 4.99
C PHE A 370 7.41 37.12 3.62
N GLU A 371 6.81 35.94 3.62
CA GLU A 371 6.54 35.16 2.43
C GLU A 371 5.06 34.75 2.37
N MET A 372 4.42 34.98 1.22
CA MET A 372 2.99 34.68 1.01
C MET A 372 2.77 34.02 -0.35
N LEU A 373 1.66 33.31 -0.52
CA LEU A 373 1.33 32.67 -1.80
C LEU A 373 0.78 33.69 -2.80
N LEU A 374 1.19 33.56 -4.07
CA LEU A 374 0.63 34.32 -5.17
C LEU A 374 -0.88 34.06 -5.32
N GLY A 375 -1.66 35.13 -5.47
CA GLY A 375 -3.07 35.07 -5.89
C GLY A 375 -4.09 34.69 -4.80
N MET A 376 -3.66 34.36 -3.58
CA MET A 376 -4.58 33.91 -2.51
C MET A 376 -5.26 35.07 -1.77
N ALA A 377 -4.49 36.01 -1.21
CA ALA A 377 -5.02 37.15 -0.46
C ALA A 377 -4.32 38.46 -0.85
N PRO A 378 -4.53 38.97 -2.09
CA PRO A 378 -3.74 40.07 -2.64
C PRO A 378 -3.86 41.38 -1.85
N ALA A 379 -5.07 41.72 -1.36
CA ALA A 379 -5.31 42.93 -0.59
C ALA A 379 -4.55 42.91 0.75
N GLN A 380 -4.66 41.80 1.49
CA GLN A 380 -3.95 41.61 2.75
C GLN A 380 -2.43 41.56 2.53
N ALA A 381 -1.96 40.89 1.48
CA ALA A 381 -0.54 40.84 1.14
C ALA A 381 0.03 42.23 0.81
N ASP A 382 -0.72 43.10 0.12
CA ASP A 382 -0.26 44.47 -0.14
C ASP A 382 -0.20 45.31 1.14
N VAL A 383 -1.19 45.23 2.03
CA VAL A 383 -1.17 45.93 3.33
C VAL A 383 0.02 45.46 4.16
N VAL A 384 0.23 44.16 4.29
CA VAL A 384 1.38 43.60 5.01
C VAL A 384 2.68 44.12 4.39
N ARG A 385 2.83 44.07 3.06
CA ARG A 385 4.00 44.59 2.34
C ARG A 385 4.28 46.05 2.65
N ARG A 386 3.25 46.91 2.71
CA ARG A 386 3.40 48.34 3.03
C ARG A 386 3.95 48.57 4.45
N HIS A 387 3.56 47.73 5.42
CA HIS A 387 3.96 47.92 6.82
C HIS A 387 5.27 47.23 7.16
N VAL A 388 5.54 46.05 6.59
CA VAL A 388 6.75 45.27 6.88
C VAL A 388 7.92 45.58 5.94
N GLY A 389 7.69 46.41 4.91
CA GLY A 389 8.72 46.90 3.98
C GLY A 389 9.01 46.00 2.78
N GLY A 390 8.47 44.79 2.74
CA GLY A 390 8.58 43.90 1.57
C GLY A 390 8.03 42.50 1.83
N VAL A 391 7.45 41.90 0.78
CA VAL A 391 6.91 40.52 0.79
C VAL A 391 7.48 39.77 -0.42
N LEU A 392 7.84 38.51 -0.20
CA LEU A 392 8.18 37.57 -1.26
C LEU A 392 6.95 36.72 -1.61
N LEU A 393 6.53 36.74 -2.87
CA LEU A 393 5.41 35.93 -3.35
C LEU A 393 5.92 34.60 -3.91
N TYR A 394 5.50 33.50 -3.29
CA TYR A 394 5.73 32.16 -3.81
C TYR A 394 4.93 31.97 -5.09
N THR A 395 5.65 31.79 -6.20
CA THR A 395 5.15 31.87 -7.57
C THR A 395 5.37 30.52 -8.26
N PRO A 396 4.36 29.64 -8.28
CA PRO A 396 4.45 28.38 -8.98
C PRO A 396 4.37 28.59 -10.50
N VAL A 397 5.26 27.94 -11.22
CA VAL A 397 5.41 28.04 -12.68
C VAL A 397 5.36 26.63 -13.25
N VAL A 398 4.61 26.43 -14.33
CA VAL A 398 4.49 25.13 -15.02
C VAL A 398 4.57 25.32 -16.52
N ARG A 399 5.18 24.37 -17.24
CA ARG A 399 5.14 24.38 -18.71
C ARG A 399 3.71 24.17 -19.20
N SER A 400 3.30 24.90 -20.23
CA SER A 400 1.96 24.82 -20.83
C SER A 400 1.50 23.39 -21.18
N ALA A 401 2.41 22.54 -21.66
CA ALA A 401 2.13 21.14 -21.99
C ALA A 401 1.92 20.24 -20.76
N GLU A 402 2.47 20.63 -19.62
CA GLU A 402 2.47 19.87 -18.36
C GLU A 402 1.48 20.46 -17.34
N PHE A 403 0.57 21.34 -17.75
CA PHE A 403 -0.38 21.99 -16.83
C PHE A 403 -1.18 20.99 -15.98
N GLY A 404 -1.43 19.77 -16.49
CA GLY A 404 -2.06 18.68 -15.73
C GLY A 404 -1.27 18.27 -14.48
N SER A 405 0.05 18.44 -14.45
CA SER A 405 0.88 18.14 -13.28
C SER A 405 0.73 19.17 -12.15
N ALA A 406 0.29 20.40 -12.46
CA ALA A 406 0.02 21.43 -11.46
C ALA A 406 -1.28 21.16 -10.66
N ILE A 407 -2.06 20.15 -11.05
CA ILE A 407 -3.33 19.78 -10.41
C ILE A 407 -3.13 19.39 -8.96
N ALA A 408 -2.19 18.48 -8.66
CA ALA A 408 -1.95 18.03 -7.29
C ALA A 408 -1.49 19.17 -6.39
N TYR A 409 -0.77 20.15 -6.94
CA TYR A 409 -0.45 21.38 -6.24
C TYR A 409 -1.71 22.24 -6.00
N LEU A 410 -2.51 22.48 -7.03
CA LEU A 410 -3.74 23.29 -6.94
C LEU A 410 -4.76 22.70 -5.97
N VAL A 411 -5.01 21.39 -6.01
CA VAL A 411 -5.93 20.70 -5.09
C VAL A 411 -5.47 20.86 -3.65
N ARG A 412 -4.20 20.51 -3.35
CA ARG A 412 -3.63 20.70 -2.01
C ARG A 412 -3.75 22.15 -1.54
N ARG A 413 -3.46 23.12 -2.41
CA ARG A 413 -3.59 24.56 -2.07
C ARG A 413 -5.05 24.98 -1.83
N LEU A 414 -6.01 24.44 -2.57
CA LEU A 414 -7.43 24.77 -2.37
C LEU A 414 -7.96 24.15 -1.08
N GLU A 415 -7.66 22.88 -0.84
CA GLU A 415 -8.08 22.13 0.36
C GLU A 415 -7.47 22.68 1.64
N GLU A 416 -6.15 22.92 1.64
CA GLU A 416 -5.45 23.51 2.78
C GLU A 416 -6.27 24.71 3.26
N ASN A 417 -6.68 25.58 2.35
CA ASN A 417 -7.35 26.85 2.63
C ASN A 417 -8.87 26.77 2.82
N ALA A 418 -9.48 25.62 2.61
CA ALA A 418 -10.93 25.42 2.71
C ALA A 418 -11.40 24.81 4.03
N SER A 419 -10.53 24.20 4.83
CA SER A 419 -10.93 23.66 6.14
C SER A 419 -11.41 24.77 7.09
N ASP A 420 -12.48 24.49 7.86
CA ASP A 420 -13.04 25.43 8.86
C ASP A 420 -12.02 25.82 9.93
N ASP A 421 -11.06 24.93 10.18
CA ASP A 421 -9.95 25.19 11.07
C ASP A 421 -8.88 26.08 10.45
N ASN A 422 -8.75 26.20 9.12
CA ASN A 422 -7.76 27.09 8.50
C ASN A 422 -8.17 28.56 8.61
N PHE A 423 -7.21 29.42 8.92
CA PHE A 423 -7.34 30.88 8.92
C PHE A 423 -7.85 31.44 7.58
N MET A 424 -7.47 30.81 6.46
CA MET A 424 -7.84 31.27 5.12
C MET A 424 -9.34 31.18 4.80
N SER A 425 -10.10 30.30 5.46
CA SER A 425 -11.56 30.27 5.32
C SER A 425 -12.22 31.51 5.96
N ALA A 426 -11.60 32.07 6.99
CA ALA A 426 -12.09 33.25 7.70
C ALA A 426 -11.56 34.58 7.13
N VAL A 427 -10.37 34.61 6.52
CA VAL A 427 -9.61 35.85 6.23
C VAL A 427 -10.38 36.93 5.47
N PHE A 428 -11.26 36.52 4.54
CA PHE A 428 -12.05 37.45 3.72
C PHE A 428 -13.26 38.05 4.43
N SER A 429 -13.57 37.59 5.64
CA SER A 429 -14.72 38.05 6.43
C SER A 429 -14.34 38.57 7.81
N LEU A 430 -13.06 38.47 8.21
CA LEU A 430 -12.56 39.00 9.48
C LEU A 430 -12.72 40.51 9.65
N ALA A 431 -12.77 41.27 8.55
CA ALA A 431 -12.98 42.73 8.60
C ALA A 431 -14.43 43.09 8.94
N ASP A 432 -15.40 42.26 8.53
CA ASP A 432 -16.83 42.54 8.61
C ASP A 432 -17.55 41.73 9.72
N ASP A 433 -16.93 40.65 10.21
CA ASP A 433 -17.47 39.75 11.22
C ASP A 433 -16.61 39.73 12.50
N SER A 434 -17.10 40.43 13.53
CA SER A 434 -16.43 40.52 14.83
C SER A 434 -16.34 39.17 15.56
N THR A 435 -17.29 38.26 15.32
CA THR A 435 -17.30 36.95 15.98
C THR A 435 -16.20 36.04 15.45
N LEU A 436 -15.99 36.05 14.13
CA LEU A 436 -14.87 35.35 13.50
C LEU A 436 -13.52 35.93 13.92
N PHE A 437 -13.43 37.26 14.03
CA PHE A 437 -12.23 37.92 14.53
C PHE A 437 -11.89 37.49 15.96
N ASP A 438 -12.85 37.54 16.88
CA ASP A 438 -12.65 37.18 18.28
C ASP A 438 -12.27 35.69 18.43
N ARG A 439 -12.82 34.82 17.57
CA ARG A 439 -12.44 33.40 17.50
C ARG A 439 -10.97 33.22 17.13
N GLU A 440 -10.50 33.83 16.03
CA GLU A 440 -9.11 33.71 15.59
C GLU A 440 -8.12 34.39 16.55
N ALA A 441 -8.51 35.53 17.14
CA ALA A 441 -7.74 36.17 18.22
C ALA A 441 -7.66 35.28 19.48
N GLY A 442 -8.74 34.57 19.81
CA GLY A 442 -8.77 33.56 20.88
C GLY A 442 -7.83 32.39 20.60
N ARG A 443 -7.85 31.83 19.38
CA ARG A 443 -6.91 30.78 18.94
C ARG A 443 -5.45 31.24 19.03
N PHE A 444 -5.17 32.47 18.61
CA PHE A 444 -3.85 33.08 18.74
C PHE A 444 -3.39 33.17 20.21
N ARG A 445 -4.23 33.71 21.10
CA ARG A 445 -3.92 33.78 22.55
C ARG A 445 -3.71 32.39 23.15
N ALA A 446 -4.55 31.42 22.80
CA ALA A 446 -4.40 30.05 23.25
C ALA A 446 -3.05 29.47 22.81
N SER A 447 -2.63 29.68 21.57
CA SER A 447 -1.32 29.19 21.10
C SER A 447 -0.14 29.85 21.82
N LEU A 448 -0.23 31.13 22.20
CA LEU A 448 0.80 31.81 23.00
C LEU A 448 0.88 31.29 24.43
N ALA A 449 -0.26 30.96 25.04
CA ALA A 449 -0.31 30.43 26.41
C ALA A 449 0.42 29.08 26.54
N ARG A 450 0.58 28.35 25.43
CA ARG A 450 1.23 27.03 25.38
C ARG A 450 2.72 27.07 25.01
N LEU A 451 3.32 28.26 24.88
CA LEU A 451 4.73 28.41 24.49
C LEU A 451 5.68 27.65 25.44
N ASP A 452 5.42 27.75 26.74
CA ASP A 452 6.26 27.16 27.80
C ASP A 452 5.91 25.69 28.10
N GLU A 453 4.88 25.13 27.47
CA GLU A 453 4.56 23.71 27.61
C GLU A 453 5.63 22.84 26.98
N PRO A 454 6.03 21.73 27.63
CA PRO A 454 7.00 20.80 27.06
C PRO A 454 6.39 20.11 25.83
N VAL A 455 7.20 19.98 24.78
CA VAL A 455 6.87 19.21 23.58
C VAL A 455 7.93 18.11 23.45
N ALA A 456 7.50 16.92 23.07
CA ALA A 456 8.43 15.83 22.78
C ALA A 456 9.44 16.25 21.71
N ALA A 457 10.67 15.74 21.77
CA ALA A 457 11.69 16.07 20.78
C ALA A 457 11.34 15.51 19.39
N THR A 458 10.73 14.32 19.36
CA THR A 458 10.25 13.65 18.16
C THR A 458 9.07 12.74 18.52
N ASN A 459 8.19 12.49 17.55
CA ASN A 459 7.18 11.43 17.67
C ASN A 459 7.69 10.08 17.14
N ARG A 460 8.72 10.07 16.29
CA ARG A 460 9.27 8.86 15.66
C ARG A 460 10.40 8.29 16.54
N THR A 461 10.04 7.37 17.43
CA THR A 461 10.94 6.87 18.50
C THR A 461 11.38 5.41 18.34
N GLN A 462 11.07 4.76 17.22
CA GLN A 462 11.45 3.36 17.01
C GLN A 462 12.98 3.21 16.99
N ASP A 463 13.49 2.21 17.72
CA ASP A 463 14.92 1.89 17.74
C ASP A 463 15.13 0.37 17.60
N ARG A 464 15.48 -0.07 16.39
CA ARG A 464 15.77 -1.48 16.11
C ARG A 464 17.08 -1.99 16.71
N SER A 465 17.92 -1.10 17.26
CA SER A 465 19.09 -1.53 18.03
C SER A 465 18.73 -2.05 19.42
N ASN A 466 17.52 -1.72 19.91
CA ASN A 466 16.96 -2.21 21.17
C ASN A 466 15.62 -2.97 20.95
N PRO A 467 15.65 -4.28 20.63
CA PRO A 467 14.44 -5.03 20.27
C PRO A 467 13.42 -5.20 21.41
N VAL A 468 13.80 -4.88 22.66
CA VAL A 468 12.91 -5.00 23.84
C VAL A 468 11.75 -4.00 23.78
N ASP A 469 11.97 -2.82 23.19
CA ASP A 469 10.96 -1.76 23.14
C ASP A 469 9.80 -2.08 22.16
N GLU A 470 10.04 -2.92 21.15
CA GLU A 470 9.02 -3.42 20.22
C GLU A 470 8.08 -4.46 20.88
N VAL A 471 8.65 -5.29 21.75
CA VAL A 471 7.96 -6.44 22.35
C VAL A 471 6.95 -6.03 23.44
N LEU A 472 7.23 -4.96 24.19
CA LEU A 472 6.43 -4.55 25.34
C LEU A 472 5.18 -3.72 24.98
N GLY A 473 5.03 -3.32 23.71
CA GLY A 473 4.02 -2.34 23.28
C GLY A 473 2.66 -2.90 22.84
N LYS A 474 2.51 -4.23 22.68
CA LYS A 474 1.30 -4.83 22.09
C LYS A 474 0.51 -5.70 23.08
N SER A 475 -0.81 -5.53 23.08
CA SER A 475 -1.72 -6.41 23.83
C SER A 475 -1.71 -7.81 23.23
N SER A 476 -1.78 -8.84 24.08
CA SER A 476 -1.90 -10.23 23.64
C SER A 476 -3.33 -10.65 23.25
N GLU A 477 -4.32 -9.78 23.49
CA GLU A 477 -5.75 -10.09 23.30
C GLU A 477 -6.29 -9.69 21.91
N ASP A 478 -5.74 -8.65 21.29
CA ASP A 478 -6.15 -8.15 19.97
C ASP A 478 -5.00 -8.27 18.96
N PHE A 479 -5.33 -8.57 17.69
CA PHE A 479 -4.34 -8.63 16.62
C PHE A 479 -4.04 -7.24 16.04
N SER A 480 -2.76 -6.86 15.99
CA SER A 480 -2.26 -5.73 15.22
C SER A 480 -0.98 -6.08 14.48
N ASN A 481 -0.88 -5.63 13.23
CA ASN A 481 0.30 -5.88 12.38
C ASN A 481 1.56 -5.24 12.97
N SER A 482 2.67 -5.98 12.97
CA SER A 482 3.99 -5.52 13.36
C SER A 482 4.43 -4.36 12.47
N ALA A 483 4.81 -3.24 13.08
CA ALA A 483 5.28 -2.10 12.34
C ALA A 483 6.59 -2.44 11.64
N ASP A 484 6.71 -2.07 10.37
CA ASP A 484 7.98 -2.16 9.62
C ASP A 484 9.02 -1.20 10.20
N THR A 485 10.28 -1.39 9.85
CA THR A 485 11.37 -0.52 10.29
C THR A 485 11.28 0.83 9.59
N ASP A 486 11.19 1.91 10.36
CA ASP A 486 11.16 3.28 9.86
C ASP A 486 12.58 3.74 9.47
N PRO A 487 12.90 3.88 8.16
CA PRO A 487 14.23 4.30 7.72
C PRO A 487 14.43 5.83 7.83
N SER A 488 13.39 6.60 8.18
CA SER A 488 13.53 8.03 8.45
C SER A 488 14.26 8.31 9.77
N ILE A 489 14.41 7.30 10.64
CA ILE A 489 15.10 7.40 11.92
C ILE A 489 16.58 7.02 11.78
N ALA A 490 17.48 7.89 12.25
CA ALA A 490 18.94 7.69 12.13
C ALA A 490 19.45 6.41 12.80
N ALA A 491 18.92 6.05 13.98
CA ALA A 491 19.29 4.81 14.69
C ALA A 491 19.00 3.56 13.84
N ASN A 492 17.83 3.51 13.20
CA ASN A 492 17.45 2.43 12.31
C ASN A 492 18.31 2.36 11.05
N ARG A 493 18.68 3.51 10.46
CA ARG A 493 19.63 3.56 9.33
C ARG A 493 20.99 2.98 9.72
N ALA A 494 21.50 3.34 10.90
CA ALA A 494 22.77 2.84 11.41
C ALA A 494 22.72 1.32 11.67
N TRP A 495 21.63 0.84 12.28
CA TRP A 495 21.38 -0.59 12.47
C TRP A 495 21.35 -1.34 11.13
N GLY A 496 20.56 -0.87 10.16
CA GLY A 496 20.46 -1.48 8.82
C GLY A 496 21.81 -1.52 8.10
N ARG A 497 22.64 -0.49 8.26
CA ARG A 497 24.01 -0.47 7.71
C ARG A 497 24.92 -1.53 8.30
N GLN A 498 24.82 -1.76 9.60
CA GLN A 498 25.57 -2.84 10.25
C GLN A 498 25.11 -4.21 9.73
N LEU A 499 23.80 -4.41 9.53
CA LEU A 499 23.28 -5.66 8.95
C LEU A 499 23.80 -5.90 7.54
N LEU A 500 23.75 -4.91 6.65
CA LEU A 500 24.29 -5.03 5.28
C LEU A 500 25.78 -5.40 5.29
N TYR A 501 26.56 -4.79 6.19
CA TYR A 501 27.97 -5.13 6.36
C TYR A 501 28.17 -6.59 6.79
N ARG A 502 27.43 -7.06 7.81
CA ARG A 502 27.54 -8.45 8.30
C ARG A 502 27.02 -9.47 7.28
N ALA A 503 25.98 -9.13 6.52
CA ALA A 503 25.39 -10.01 5.51
C ALA A 503 26.41 -10.43 4.43
N GLY A 504 27.40 -9.58 4.13
CA GLY A 504 28.46 -9.89 3.17
C GLY A 504 29.32 -11.11 3.53
N SER A 505 29.31 -11.56 4.78
CA SER A 505 30.04 -12.75 5.24
C SER A 505 29.27 -13.60 6.25
N SER A 506 27.96 -13.40 6.36
CA SER A 506 27.14 -14.07 7.36
C SER A 506 27.15 -15.58 7.18
N GLY A 507 27.25 -16.31 8.29
CA GLY A 507 27.16 -17.77 8.38
C GLY A 507 25.99 -18.25 9.24
N LEU A 508 25.09 -17.35 9.63
CA LEU A 508 23.95 -17.65 10.51
C LEU A 508 23.13 -18.83 9.98
N GLY A 509 22.62 -19.68 10.87
CA GLY A 509 21.86 -20.89 10.52
C GLY A 509 22.70 -22.07 10.03
N GLY A 510 23.96 -21.86 9.62
CA GLY A 510 24.83 -22.91 9.07
C GLY A 510 25.11 -24.06 10.04
N ALA A 511 25.20 -23.77 11.34
CA ALA A 511 25.40 -24.79 12.36
C ALA A 511 24.21 -25.76 12.45
N LEU A 512 22.98 -25.24 12.50
CA LEU A 512 21.78 -26.06 12.53
C LEU A 512 21.56 -26.81 11.21
N VAL A 513 21.87 -26.20 10.06
CA VAL A 513 21.86 -26.90 8.75
C VAL A 513 22.75 -28.14 8.78
N THR A 514 23.98 -27.99 9.29
CA THR A 514 24.94 -29.10 9.39
C THR A 514 24.47 -30.18 10.37
N ALA A 515 23.93 -29.78 11.52
CA ALA A 515 23.41 -30.70 12.54
C ALA A 515 22.14 -31.44 12.09
N SER A 516 21.41 -30.88 11.11
CA SER A 516 20.14 -31.42 10.59
C SER A 516 20.32 -32.27 9.32
N ALA A 517 21.57 -32.55 8.92
CA ALA A 517 21.86 -33.35 7.74
C ALA A 517 21.41 -34.82 7.91
N VAL A 518 20.71 -35.34 6.90
CA VAL A 518 20.25 -36.73 6.85
C VAL A 518 20.91 -37.45 5.69
N HIS A 519 21.69 -38.49 6.00
CA HIS A 519 22.57 -39.18 5.05
C HIS A 519 21.97 -40.47 4.47
N ASP A 520 21.03 -41.09 5.18
CA ASP A 520 20.43 -42.37 4.81
C ASP A 520 18.96 -42.48 5.25
N GLU A 521 18.27 -43.46 4.69
CA GLU A 521 16.84 -43.72 4.91
C GLU A 521 16.53 -44.13 6.35
N ALA A 522 17.43 -44.86 7.01
CA ALA A 522 17.24 -45.27 8.39
C ALA A 522 17.29 -44.08 9.36
N ALA A 523 18.13 -43.08 9.08
CA ALA A 523 18.15 -41.82 9.81
C ALA A 523 16.88 -41.01 9.58
N LEU A 524 16.40 -40.94 8.34
CA LEU A 524 15.12 -40.29 8.01
C LEU A 524 13.95 -40.92 8.77
N GLU A 525 13.86 -42.25 8.78
CA GLU A 525 12.78 -42.98 9.47
C GLU A 525 12.78 -42.70 10.98
N ARG A 526 13.96 -42.73 11.63
CA ARG A 526 14.09 -42.40 13.06
C ARG A 526 13.61 -40.99 13.39
N VAL A 527 13.89 -40.03 12.51
CA VAL A 527 13.41 -38.64 12.66
C VAL A 527 11.89 -38.63 12.57
N ILE A 528 11.31 -39.21 11.52
CA ILE A 528 9.85 -39.27 11.30
C ILE A 528 9.15 -39.92 12.50
N GLU A 529 9.58 -41.10 12.94
CA GLU A 529 8.98 -41.82 14.07
C GLU A 529 9.02 -41.00 15.38
N SER A 530 10.14 -40.33 15.65
CA SER A 530 10.30 -39.46 16.82
C SER A 530 9.31 -38.29 16.77
N ARG A 531 9.15 -37.64 15.61
CA ARG A 531 8.25 -36.48 15.45
C ARG A 531 6.79 -36.91 15.52
N MET A 532 6.44 -38.07 14.98
CA MET A 532 5.10 -38.62 15.11
C MET A 532 4.70 -38.85 16.58
N ARG A 533 5.61 -39.38 17.41
CA ARG A 533 5.34 -39.56 18.85
C ARG A 533 5.16 -38.22 19.57
N ALA A 534 6.02 -37.24 19.29
CA ALA A 534 5.89 -35.90 19.85
C ALA A 534 4.60 -35.21 19.39
N GLY A 535 4.24 -35.36 18.12
CA GLY A 535 3.02 -34.80 17.55
C GLY A 535 1.75 -35.43 18.09
N ALA A 536 1.74 -36.74 18.35
CA ALA A 536 0.61 -37.38 19.04
C ALA A 536 0.41 -36.80 20.46
N ALA A 537 1.49 -36.60 21.21
CA ALA A 537 1.42 -35.96 22.53
C ALA A 537 1.04 -34.46 22.46
N TRP A 538 1.39 -33.78 21.38
CA TRP A 538 1.03 -32.37 21.15
C TRP A 538 -0.43 -32.20 20.73
N ALA A 539 -0.96 -33.12 19.93
CA ALA A 539 -2.37 -33.16 19.53
C ALA A 539 -3.32 -33.26 20.72
N GLU A 540 -2.92 -33.92 21.81
CA GLU A 540 -3.70 -34.04 23.05
C GLU A 540 -3.78 -32.73 23.86
N ARG A 541 -2.91 -31.75 23.57
CA ARG A 541 -2.90 -30.46 24.27
C ARG A 541 -4.06 -29.60 23.79
N PRO A 542 -4.81 -28.92 24.66
CA PRO A 542 -5.87 -28.00 24.25
C PRO A 542 -5.36 -26.90 23.32
N ALA A 543 -6.19 -26.47 22.35
CA ALA A 543 -5.82 -25.43 21.38
C ALA A 543 -5.34 -24.12 22.04
N THR A 544 -5.87 -23.80 23.23
CA THR A 544 -5.44 -22.64 24.02
C THR A 544 -4.02 -22.75 24.56
N GLU A 545 -3.56 -23.96 24.92
CA GLU A 545 -2.16 -24.21 25.30
C GLU A 545 -1.26 -24.13 24.07
N ARG A 546 -1.70 -24.69 22.93
CA ARG A 546 -0.96 -24.61 21.67
C ARG A 546 -0.79 -23.17 21.20
N ALA A 547 -1.85 -22.36 21.30
CA ALA A 547 -1.81 -20.91 21.08
C ALA A 547 -0.83 -20.18 22.00
N GLY A 548 -0.61 -20.69 23.22
CA GLY A 548 0.37 -20.16 24.15
C GLY A 548 1.79 -20.17 23.58
N LEU A 549 2.21 -21.27 22.96
CA LEU A 549 3.52 -21.36 22.31
C LEU A 549 3.69 -20.30 21.20
N LEU A 550 2.64 -20.07 20.40
CA LEU A 550 2.68 -19.08 19.33
C LEU A 550 2.74 -17.63 19.87
N ARG A 551 2.05 -17.36 20.99
CA ARG A 551 2.16 -16.06 21.68
C ARG A 551 3.57 -15.79 22.18
N GLU A 552 4.26 -16.82 22.69
CA GLU A 552 5.68 -16.71 23.08
C GLU A 552 6.61 -16.62 21.87
N ALA A 553 6.25 -17.23 20.73
CA ALA A 553 7.04 -17.18 19.51
C ALA A 553 7.11 -15.78 18.90
N ALA A 554 6.02 -15.03 18.88
CA ALA A 554 5.97 -13.72 18.24
C ALA A 554 7.02 -12.70 18.75
N PRO A 555 7.20 -12.47 20.07
CA PRO A 555 8.25 -11.56 20.55
C PRO A 555 9.67 -12.08 20.28
N VAL A 556 9.88 -13.40 20.26
CA VAL A 556 11.17 -13.99 19.90
C VAL A 556 11.47 -13.77 18.42
N LEU A 557 10.48 -13.98 17.54
CA LEU A 557 10.60 -13.68 16.11
C LEU A 557 10.90 -12.19 15.87
N ALA A 558 10.26 -11.29 16.62
CA ALA A 558 10.55 -9.86 16.54
C ALA A 558 12.00 -9.54 16.95
N ALA A 559 12.49 -10.14 18.04
CA ALA A 559 13.88 -10.02 18.47
C ALA A 559 14.88 -10.60 17.44
N TYR A 560 14.45 -11.60 16.66
CA TYR A 560 15.23 -12.21 15.58
C TYR A 560 15.23 -11.42 14.26
N ARG A 561 14.43 -10.35 14.13
CA ARG A 561 14.30 -9.53 12.90
C ARG A 561 15.64 -9.19 12.25
N GLY A 562 16.62 -8.71 13.01
CA GLY A 562 17.95 -8.40 12.48
C GLY A 562 18.71 -9.62 11.93
N ARG A 563 18.53 -10.80 12.54
CA ARG A 563 19.13 -12.07 12.06
C ARG A 563 18.42 -12.57 10.80
N PHE A 564 17.10 -12.41 10.71
CA PHE A 564 16.33 -12.72 9.50
C PHE A 564 16.80 -11.86 8.33
N ILE A 565 16.86 -10.54 8.50
CA ILE A 565 17.30 -9.61 7.46
C ILE A 565 18.73 -9.93 7.01
N GLU A 566 19.66 -10.13 7.95
CA GLU A 566 21.04 -10.48 7.62
C GLU A 566 21.14 -11.77 6.80
N THR A 567 20.38 -12.80 7.17
CA THR A 567 20.39 -14.11 6.49
C THR A 567 19.75 -13.99 5.11
N LEU A 568 18.63 -13.28 4.97
CA LEU A 568 17.93 -13.08 3.70
C LEU A 568 18.80 -12.33 2.67
N VAL A 569 19.42 -11.22 3.10
CA VAL A 569 20.33 -10.44 2.26
C VAL A 569 21.53 -11.29 1.81
N SER A 570 22.06 -12.13 2.71
CA SER A 570 23.24 -12.96 2.46
C SER A 570 22.95 -14.18 1.59
N GLU A 571 21.84 -14.87 1.83
CA GLU A 571 21.54 -16.18 1.25
C GLU A 571 20.73 -16.09 -0.05
N VAL A 572 19.62 -15.36 -0.03
CA VAL A 572 18.67 -15.33 -1.15
C VAL A 572 18.74 -14.02 -1.95
N GLY A 573 19.44 -13.01 -1.42
CA GLY A 573 19.67 -11.74 -2.12
C GLY A 573 18.49 -10.77 -2.06
N SER A 574 17.63 -10.88 -1.04
CA SER A 574 16.59 -9.88 -0.80
C SER A 574 17.22 -8.53 -0.45
N THR A 575 16.68 -7.43 -0.98
CA THR A 575 17.06 -6.10 -0.47
C THR A 575 16.65 -5.96 0.99
N LEU A 576 17.26 -5.01 1.72
CA LEU A 576 16.93 -4.81 3.13
C LEU A 576 15.43 -4.50 3.33
N ALA A 577 14.85 -3.66 2.48
CA ALA A 577 13.43 -3.30 2.57
C ALA A 577 12.50 -4.51 2.36
N GLU A 578 12.83 -5.37 1.40
CA GLU A 578 12.09 -6.62 1.14
C GLU A 578 12.22 -7.60 2.32
N ALA A 579 13.43 -7.74 2.86
CA ALA A 579 13.70 -8.64 3.98
C ALA A 579 13.00 -8.18 5.29
N ASP A 580 12.87 -6.88 5.51
CA ASP A 580 12.20 -6.33 6.69
C ASP A 580 10.68 -6.57 6.66
N ILE A 581 10.04 -6.42 5.49
CA ILE A 581 8.62 -6.75 5.28
C ILE A 581 8.38 -8.24 5.57
N GLU A 582 9.27 -9.11 5.09
CA GLU A 582 9.16 -10.55 5.33
C GLU A 582 9.29 -10.90 6.83
N ALA A 583 10.20 -10.21 7.54
CA ALA A 583 10.35 -10.36 8.99
C ALA A 583 9.08 -9.93 9.76
N SER A 584 8.46 -8.81 9.38
CA SER A 584 7.16 -8.39 9.95
C SER A 584 6.09 -9.45 9.71
N GLY A 585 6.02 -10.01 8.50
CA GLY A 585 5.09 -11.09 8.17
C GLY A 585 5.23 -12.33 9.06
N ALA A 586 6.46 -12.74 9.39
CA ALA A 586 6.71 -13.86 10.29
C ALA A 586 6.19 -13.61 11.72
N VAL A 587 6.38 -12.39 12.24
CA VAL A 587 5.85 -11.97 13.55
C VAL A 587 4.32 -11.97 13.53
N ASP A 588 3.73 -11.41 12.48
CA ASP A 588 2.28 -11.31 12.33
C ASP A 588 1.61 -12.67 12.26
N LEU A 589 2.20 -13.63 11.52
CA LEU A 589 1.67 -14.99 11.42
C LEU A 589 1.62 -15.69 12.79
N ALA A 590 2.61 -15.46 13.66
CA ALA A 590 2.62 -16.02 15.02
C ALA A 590 1.47 -15.47 15.86
N HIS A 591 1.32 -14.14 15.91
CA HIS A 591 0.20 -13.51 16.63
C HIS A 591 -1.16 -13.90 16.05
N TYR A 592 -1.31 -13.83 14.73
CA TYR A 592 -2.58 -14.08 14.06
C TYR A 592 -3.04 -15.53 14.22
N TYR A 593 -2.15 -16.51 14.05
CA TYR A 593 -2.52 -17.91 14.25
C TYR A 593 -2.69 -18.28 15.72
N ALA A 594 -2.02 -17.58 16.66
CA ALA A 594 -2.32 -17.74 18.08
C ALA A 594 -3.76 -17.31 18.41
N LEU A 595 -4.26 -16.24 17.78
CA LEU A 595 -5.63 -15.77 17.92
C LEU A 595 -6.64 -16.77 17.33
N LEU A 596 -6.34 -17.35 16.16
CA LEU A 596 -7.24 -18.28 15.48
C LEU A 596 -7.26 -19.70 16.07
N ALA A 597 -6.15 -20.15 16.65
CA ALA A 597 -5.99 -21.55 17.08
C ALA A 597 -7.11 -22.06 18.03
N PRO A 598 -7.54 -21.31 19.07
CA PRO A 598 -8.65 -21.74 19.93
C PRO A 598 -9.95 -22.02 19.18
N GLY A 599 -10.19 -21.33 18.06
CA GLY A 599 -11.38 -21.49 17.22
C GLY A 599 -11.52 -22.89 16.61
N LEU A 600 -10.42 -23.67 16.49
CA LEU A 600 -10.47 -25.05 15.99
C LEU A 600 -11.29 -25.98 16.88
N GLU A 601 -11.28 -25.76 18.20
CA GLU A 601 -12.01 -26.58 19.18
C GLU A 601 -13.39 -25.99 19.54
N GLN A 602 -13.78 -24.88 18.91
CA GLN A 602 -15.03 -24.15 19.17
C GLN A 602 -16.06 -24.30 18.05
N VAL A 603 -15.75 -25.07 17.00
CA VAL A 603 -16.70 -25.30 15.90
C VAL A 603 -17.85 -26.17 16.38
N GLU A 604 -19.06 -25.62 16.33
CA GLU A 604 -20.25 -26.37 16.75
C GLU A 604 -20.53 -27.56 15.83
N ASN A 605 -20.99 -28.68 16.42
CA ASN A 605 -21.37 -29.92 15.73
C ASN A 605 -20.26 -30.60 14.93
N ALA A 606 -19.00 -30.23 15.14
CA ALA A 606 -17.84 -30.92 14.59
C ALA A 606 -16.67 -30.85 15.57
N GLU A 607 -15.89 -31.91 15.65
CA GLU A 607 -14.65 -31.94 16.42
C GLU A 607 -13.46 -31.94 15.46
N PHE A 608 -12.47 -31.10 15.78
CA PHE A 608 -11.22 -31.04 15.04
C PHE A 608 -10.29 -32.18 15.49
N GLU A 609 -9.76 -32.92 14.53
CA GLU A 609 -8.81 -34.00 14.73
C GLU A 609 -7.43 -33.56 14.17
N PRO A 610 -6.48 -33.19 15.05
CA PRO A 610 -5.12 -32.84 14.64
C PRO A 610 -4.41 -33.95 13.86
N GLY A 611 -3.59 -33.58 12.89
CA GLY A 611 -2.58 -34.48 12.34
C GLY A 611 -1.44 -34.71 13.34
N THR A 612 -0.78 -35.87 13.29
CA THR A 612 0.42 -36.13 14.11
C THR A 612 1.69 -35.54 13.51
N LEU A 613 1.78 -35.40 12.18
CA LEU A 613 2.98 -34.92 11.48
C LEU A 613 2.60 -34.12 10.23
N THR A 614 3.16 -32.91 10.13
CA THR A 614 3.11 -32.05 8.95
C THR A 614 4.52 -31.83 8.41
N VAL A 615 4.70 -32.03 7.11
CA VAL A 615 5.94 -31.65 6.41
C VAL A 615 5.72 -30.27 5.79
N VAL A 616 6.69 -29.37 5.98
CA VAL A 616 6.67 -28.00 5.47
C VAL A 616 7.82 -27.83 4.48
N ALA A 617 7.50 -27.49 3.24
CA ALA A 617 8.45 -27.21 2.18
C ALA A 617 8.26 -25.75 1.69
N PRO A 618 8.99 -24.79 2.27
CA PRO A 618 8.84 -23.35 2.00
C PRO A 618 9.48 -22.95 0.67
N SER A 619 9.08 -21.78 0.14
CA SER A 619 9.70 -21.19 -1.05
C SER A 619 11.12 -20.70 -0.76
N ALA A 620 11.97 -20.66 -1.78
CA ALA A 620 13.27 -19.99 -1.70
C ALA A 620 13.20 -18.46 -1.80
N ILE A 621 12.07 -17.90 -2.27
CA ILE A 621 11.92 -16.45 -2.50
C ILE A 621 11.56 -15.70 -1.22
N THR A 622 10.65 -16.27 -0.43
CA THR A 622 10.20 -15.75 0.87
C THR A 622 10.35 -16.83 1.95
N PRO A 623 11.59 -17.29 2.22
CA PRO A 623 11.84 -18.47 3.03
C PRO A 623 11.57 -18.30 4.53
N ILE A 624 11.69 -17.10 5.09
CA ILE A 624 11.41 -16.81 6.50
C ILE A 624 9.90 -16.83 6.73
N ALA A 625 9.13 -16.06 5.98
CA ALA A 625 7.69 -15.97 6.16
C ALA A 625 6.97 -17.29 5.83
N ASP A 626 7.37 -18.00 4.76
CA ASP A 626 6.78 -19.30 4.42
C ASP A 626 7.13 -20.37 5.46
N THR A 627 8.37 -20.41 5.96
CA THR A 627 8.76 -21.37 7.02
C THR A 627 7.98 -21.08 8.30
N ALA A 628 7.99 -19.83 8.75
CA ALA A 628 7.30 -19.42 9.97
C ALA A 628 5.80 -19.70 9.85
N GLY A 629 5.14 -19.20 8.80
CA GLY A 629 3.70 -19.35 8.59
C GLY A 629 3.24 -20.80 8.60
N ALA A 630 3.87 -21.65 7.79
CA ALA A 630 3.47 -23.05 7.69
C ALA A 630 3.80 -23.85 8.97
N ALA A 631 4.94 -23.60 9.61
CA ALA A 631 5.29 -24.26 10.87
C ALA A 631 4.37 -23.83 12.01
N LEU A 632 4.10 -22.53 12.16
CA LEU A 632 3.21 -21.99 13.19
C LEU A 632 1.77 -22.47 12.99
N ALA A 633 1.27 -22.50 11.75
CA ALA A 633 -0.06 -23.03 11.45
C ALA A 633 -0.17 -24.53 11.79
N ALA A 634 0.85 -25.32 11.44
CA ALA A 634 0.91 -26.74 11.76
C ALA A 634 0.98 -27.01 13.28
N LEU A 635 1.74 -26.20 14.03
CA LEU A 635 1.82 -26.27 15.49
C LEU A 635 0.49 -25.85 16.16
N ALA A 636 -0.14 -24.78 15.66
CA ALA A 636 -1.47 -24.33 16.10
C ALA A 636 -2.53 -25.42 15.92
N ALA A 637 -2.49 -26.09 14.76
CA ALA A 637 -3.36 -27.22 14.43
C ALA A 637 -2.99 -28.52 15.15
N GLY A 638 -1.94 -28.55 15.98
CA GLY A 638 -1.64 -29.71 16.84
C GLY A 638 -0.74 -30.79 16.23
N SER A 639 -0.03 -30.50 15.14
CA SER A 639 0.91 -31.44 14.52
C SER A 639 2.37 -31.14 14.86
N ALA A 640 3.21 -32.20 14.93
CA ALA A 640 4.65 -32.01 14.84
C ALA A 640 5.06 -31.58 13.43
N VAL A 641 6.17 -30.88 13.32
CA VAL A 641 6.61 -30.23 12.09
C VAL A 641 8.00 -30.69 11.69
N ILE A 642 8.12 -31.14 10.45
CA ILE A 642 9.41 -31.29 9.77
C ILE A 642 9.52 -30.22 8.69
N VAL A 643 10.50 -29.33 8.84
CA VAL A 643 10.84 -28.34 7.81
C VAL A 643 11.85 -28.96 6.84
N LEU A 644 11.43 -29.11 5.58
CA LEU A 644 12.25 -29.49 4.44
C LEU A 644 12.59 -28.22 3.63
N PRO A 645 13.72 -27.55 3.89
CA PRO A 645 14.01 -26.27 3.27
C PRO A 645 14.35 -26.41 1.78
N ALA A 646 14.08 -25.36 1.01
CA ALA A 646 14.65 -25.21 -0.33
C ALA A 646 16.19 -25.18 -0.25
N HIS A 647 16.87 -25.75 -1.26
CA HIS A 647 18.33 -25.86 -1.27
C HIS A 647 19.01 -24.48 -1.15
N GLN A 648 18.44 -23.48 -1.81
CA GLN A 648 18.93 -22.11 -1.89
C GLN A 648 18.70 -21.33 -0.58
N ALA A 649 17.82 -21.78 0.31
CA ALA A 649 17.36 -21.03 1.49
C ALA A 649 17.43 -21.82 2.81
N ARG A 650 18.41 -22.73 2.93
CA ARG A 650 18.55 -23.64 4.08
C ARG A 650 18.81 -22.90 5.38
N ARG A 651 19.62 -21.85 5.36
CA ARG A 651 19.98 -21.07 6.55
C ARG A 651 18.83 -20.20 7.01
N SER A 652 18.06 -19.65 6.08
CA SER A 652 16.85 -18.88 6.37
C SER A 652 15.86 -19.74 7.16
N ALA A 653 15.53 -20.93 6.66
CA ALA A 653 14.66 -21.87 7.38
C ALA A 653 15.24 -22.29 8.74
N ALA A 654 16.56 -22.51 8.81
CA ALA A 654 17.23 -22.85 10.07
C ALA A 654 17.08 -21.76 11.13
N ILE A 655 17.25 -20.48 10.77
CA ILE A 655 17.14 -19.37 11.72
C ILE A 655 15.70 -19.21 12.25
N VAL A 656 14.68 -19.52 11.45
CA VAL A 656 13.29 -19.60 11.94
C VAL A 656 13.13 -20.73 12.95
N VAL A 657 13.66 -21.92 12.66
CA VAL A 657 13.60 -23.05 13.59
C VAL A 657 14.35 -22.76 14.89
N GLU A 658 15.52 -22.12 14.83
CA GLU A 658 16.27 -21.64 16.02
C GLU A 658 15.41 -20.69 16.86
N ALA A 659 14.73 -19.71 16.23
CA ALA A 659 13.87 -18.76 16.93
C ALA A 659 12.68 -19.47 17.60
N LEU A 660 12.05 -20.42 16.91
CA LEU A 660 10.92 -21.17 17.48
C LEU A 660 11.37 -22.12 18.61
N HIS A 661 12.57 -22.69 18.54
CA HIS A 661 13.15 -23.43 19.66
C HIS A 661 13.41 -22.54 20.87
N GLU A 662 13.94 -21.33 20.67
CA GLU A 662 14.14 -20.35 21.74
C GLU A 662 12.80 -19.90 22.37
N ALA A 663 11.74 -19.81 21.57
CA ALA A 663 10.39 -19.58 22.05
C ALA A 663 9.75 -20.76 22.82
N GLY A 664 10.43 -21.91 22.89
CA GLY A 664 9.99 -23.06 23.66
C GLY A 664 9.43 -24.23 22.84
N ALA A 665 9.46 -24.17 21.50
CA ALA A 665 9.10 -25.33 20.68
C ALA A 665 10.15 -26.44 20.87
N HIS A 666 9.73 -27.61 21.35
CA HIS A 666 10.65 -28.70 21.62
C HIS A 666 11.31 -29.22 20.31
N PRO A 667 12.62 -29.57 20.29
CA PRO A 667 13.30 -30.05 19.07
C PRO A 667 12.75 -31.35 18.45
N GLU A 668 11.99 -32.14 19.23
CA GLU A 668 11.25 -33.30 18.72
C GLU A 668 9.87 -32.93 18.17
N LEU A 669 9.33 -31.75 18.52
CA LEU A 669 8.08 -31.24 18.00
C LEU A 669 8.29 -30.46 16.69
N LEU A 670 9.36 -29.69 16.60
CA LEU A 670 9.75 -28.94 15.41
C LEU A 670 11.20 -29.27 15.06
N SER A 671 11.46 -29.73 13.85
CA SER A 671 12.83 -30.00 13.39
C SER A 671 13.05 -29.61 11.94
N LEU A 672 14.26 -29.10 11.68
CA LEU A 672 14.81 -28.99 10.34
C LEU A 672 15.31 -30.37 9.89
N VAL A 673 15.06 -30.73 8.64
CA VAL A 673 15.66 -31.91 7.99
C VAL A 673 16.30 -31.45 6.69
N VAL A 674 17.60 -31.68 6.56
CA VAL A 674 18.37 -31.34 5.36
C VAL A 674 18.83 -32.64 4.69
N PRO A 675 18.10 -33.14 3.67
CA PRO A 675 18.50 -34.36 2.99
C PRO A 675 19.76 -34.10 2.15
N GLU A 676 20.77 -34.97 2.30
CA GLU A 676 22.00 -34.92 1.49
C GLU A 676 21.79 -35.46 0.07
N LYS A 677 20.66 -36.15 -0.17
CA LYS A 677 20.34 -36.75 -1.45
C LYS A 677 18.88 -36.49 -1.87
N PRO A 678 18.59 -36.23 -3.16
CA PRO A 678 17.23 -35.96 -3.64
C PRO A 678 16.23 -37.08 -3.34
N GLU A 679 16.66 -38.34 -3.36
CA GLU A 679 15.81 -39.49 -3.05
C GLU A 679 15.27 -39.48 -1.62
N LEU A 680 16.03 -38.93 -0.66
CA LEU A 680 15.61 -38.80 0.73
C LEU A 680 14.58 -37.68 0.89
N ALA A 681 14.74 -36.57 0.17
CA ALA A 681 13.71 -35.52 0.11
C ALA A 681 12.40 -36.06 -0.45
N ARG A 682 12.49 -36.82 -1.56
CA ARG A 682 11.32 -37.49 -2.16
C ARG A 682 10.68 -38.50 -1.20
N ALA A 683 11.49 -39.30 -0.49
CA ALA A 683 11.00 -40.26 0.48
C ALA A 683 10.23 -39.58 1.62
N LEU A 684 10.73 -38.45 2.14
CA LEU A 684 10.04 -37.65 3.14
C LEU A 684 8.70 -37.09 2.62
N VAL A 685 8.68 -36.52 1.41
CA VAL A 685 7.45 -35.98 0.81
C VAL A 685 6.40 -37.07 0.58
N ALA A 686 6.83 -38.23 0.11
CA ALA A 686 5.95 -39.37 -0.18
C ALA A 686 5.60 -40.20 1.07
N HIS A 687 6.12 -39.86 2.24
CA HIS A 687 6.01 -40.71 3.42
C HIS A 687 4.55 -40.84 3.91
N PRO A 688 4.02 -42.07 4.10
CA PRO A 688 2.62 -42.29 4.43
C PRO A 688 2.21 -41.67 5.78
N SER A 689 3.16 -41.56 6.72
CA SER A 689 2.91 -41.01 8.06
C SER A 689 2.77 -39.50 8.14
N ALA A 690 3.23 -38.73 7.14
CA ALA A 690 2.94 -37.30 7.12
C ALA A 690 1.46 -37.13 6.80
N GLN A 691 0.61 -36.60 7.70
CA GLN A 691 -0.79 -36.36 7.36
C GLN A 691 -0.94 -35.20 6.37
N ASN A 692 -0.15 -34.15 6.57
CA ASN A 692 -0.17 -32.95 5.73
C ASN A 692 1.21 -32.69 5.12
N MET A 693 1.20 -32.13 3.93
CA MET A 693 2.36 -31.52 3.29
C MET A 693 1.98 -30.10 2.87
N VAL A 694 2.68 -29.09 3.39
CA VAL A 694 2.50 -27.69 2.98
C VAL A 694 3.61 -27.34 2.02
N PHE A 695 3.27 -26.86 0.83
CA PHE A 695 4.25 -26.51 -0.20
C PHE A 695 3.97 -25.13 -0.79
N SER A 696 5.00 -24.28 -0.77
CA SER A 696 4.99 -22.96 -1.43
C SER A 696 5.93 -22.98 -2.63
N GLY A 697 5.38 -22.90 -3.85
CA GLY A 697 6.18 -22.86 -5.07
C GLY A 697 5.35 -22.63 -6.33
N ASP A 698 5.99 -22.70 -7.49
CA ASP A 698 5.33 -22.55 -8.78
C ASP A 698 4.42 -23.75 -9.13
N ALA A 699 3.57 -23.56 -10.15
CA ALA A 699 2.61 -24.58 -10.57
C ALA A 699 3.28 -25.89 -11.02
N ASP A 700 4.49 -25.85 -11.57
CA ASP A 700 5.23 -27.01 -12.06
C ASP A 700 5.75 -27.85 -10.90
N SER A 701 6.28 -27.18 -9.88
CA SER A 701 6.74 -27.78 -8.63
C SER A 701 5.56 -28.36 -7.83
N VAL A 702 4.41 -27.69 -7.81
CA VAL A 702 3.16 -28.25 -7.22
C VAL A 702 2.77 -29.56 -7.92
N ARG A 703 2.81 -29.61 -9.26
CA ARG A 703 2.53 -30.83 -10.03
C ARG A 703 3.53 -31.94 -9.73
N LEU A 704 4.82 -31.59 -9.59
CA LEU A 704 5.86 -32.55 -9.22
C LEU A 704 5.62 -33.14 -7.83
N MET A 705 5.34 -32.31 -6.82
CA MET A 705 5.04 -32.78 -5.45
C MET A 705 3.81 -33.68 -5.43
N ARG A 706 2.74 -33.31 -6.15
CA ARG A 706 1.55 -34.16 -6.32
C ARG A 706 1.86 -35.52 -6.95
N SER A 707 2.80 -35.57 -7.90
CA SER A 707 3.20 -36.83 -8.54
C SER A 707 3.91 -37.79 -7.59
N TRP A 708 4.52 -37.28 -6.53
CA TRP A 708 5.18 -38.10 -5.52
C TRP A 708 4.21 -38.67 -4.49
N ARG A 709 3.09 -37.99 -4.24
CA ARG A 709 2.04 -38.44 -3.31
C ARG A 709 0.63 -38.11 -3.82
N PRO A 710 0.12 -38.88 -4.80
CA PRO A 710 -1.12 -38.55 -5.49
C PRO A 710 -2.38 -38.80 -4.65
N ASP A 711 -2.33 -39.69 -3.66
CA ASP A 711 -3.43 -40.03 -2.75
C ASP A 711 -3.72 -38.94 -1.72
N ARG A 712 -2.72 -38.12 -1.39
CA ARG A 712 -2.80 -36.99 -0.45
C ARG A 712 -1.95 -35.82 -0.96
N PRO A 713 -2.50 -35.00 -1.87
CA PRO A 713 -1.77 -33.89 -2.46
C PRO A 713 -1.40 -32.83 -1.40
N PRO A 714 -0.34 -32.04 -1.64
CA PRO A 714 0.05 -30.97 -0.74
C PRO A 714 -1.02 -29.88 -0.64
N LEU A 715 -1.09 -29.25 0.53
CA LEU A 715 -1.71 -27.94 0.75
C LEU A 715 -0.84 -26.91 0.01
N ALA A 716 -1.24 -26.60 -1.21
CA ALA A 716 -0.51 -25.72 -2.11
C ALA A 716 -1.48 -25.06 -3.09
N GLN A 717 -1.23 -23.80 -3.38
CA GLN A 717 -1.96 -23.04 -4.38
C GLN A 717 -1.06 -22.84 -5.60
N PRO A 718 -1.42 -23.39 -6.78
CA PRO A 718 -0.63 -23.18 -7.99
C PRO A 718 -0.68 -21.71 -8.37
N GLY A 719 0.49 -21.11 -8.61
CA GLY A 719 0.61 -19.73 -9.07
C GLY A 719 0.08 -19.52 -10.49
N GLY A 720 -0.01 -18.25 -10.91
CA GLY A 720 -0.41 -17.83 -12.25
C GLY A 720 0.24 -16.51 -12.65
N VAL A 721 -0.25 -15.91 -13.71
CA VAL A 721 0.23 -14.62 -14.24
C VAL A 721 -0.58 -13.50 -13.62
N ASN A 722 -0.01 -12.83 -12.61
CA ASN A 722 -0.62 -11.65 -12.00
C ASN A 722 -0.57 -10.45 -12.95
N SER A 723 -1.60 -9.61 -12.90
CA SER A 723 -1.72 -8.45 -13.78
C SER A 723 -2.39 -7.26 -13.09
N ILE A 724 -2.07 -6.07 -13.60
CA ILE A 724 -2.75 -4.82 -13.25
C ILE A 724 -3.41 -4.26 -14.52
N ILE A 725 -4.71 -3.98 -14.44
CA ILE A 725 -5.44 -3.24 -15.48
C ILE A 725 -5.25 -1.74 -15.25
N VAL A 726 -4.94 -0.97 -16.29
CA VAL A 726 -4.86 0.49 -16.23
C VAL A 726 -5.86 1.09 -17.21
N THR A 727 -6.86 1.77 -16.66
CA THR A 727 -7.92 2.41 -17.44
C THR A 727 -7.57 3.86 -17.80
N PRO A 728 -8.22 4.47 -18.81
CA PRO A 728 -8.10 5.90 -19.09
C PRO A 728 -8.53 6.82 -17.93
N SER A 729 -9.25 6.28 -16.94
CA SER A 729 -9.70 6.96 -15.72
C SER A 729 -8.65 6.91 -14.60
N ALA A 730 -7.53 6.21 -14.78
CA ALA A 730 -6.47 6.09 -13.78
C ALA A 730 -5.71 7.40 -13.52
N ASP A 731 -5.07 7.50 -12.35
CA ASP A 731 -3.94 8.41 -12.16
C ASP A 731 -2.67 7.77 -12.74
N PRO A 732 -2.13 8.26 -13.88
CA PRO A 732 -1.03 7.59 -14.57
C PRO A 732 0.26 7.55 -13.74
N ASP A 733 0.52 8.58 -12.95
CA ASP A 733 1.76 8.67 -12.16
C ASP A 733 1.75 7.62 -11.04
N LEU A 734 0.61 7.45 -10.37
CA LEU A 734 0.43 6.41 -9.34
C LEU A 734 0.44 5.01 -9.96
N ALA A 735 -0.26 4.82 -11.08
CA ALA A 735 -0.29 3.54 -11.79
C ALA A 735 1.13 3.10 -12.22
N VAL A 736 1.97 4.01 -12.71
CA VAL A 736 3.37 3.71 -13.05
C VAL A 736 4.17 3.34 -11.80
N ALA A 737 4.05 4.12 -10.71
CA ALA A 737 4.78 3.85 -9.48
C ALA A 737 4.45 2.45 -8.91
N ASP A 738 3.16 2.10 -8.90
CA ASP A 738 2.65 0.82 -8.40
C ASP A 738 2.98 -0.34 -9.34
N LEU A 739 2.93 -0.15 -10.67
CA LEU A 739 3.39 -1.13 -11.65
C LEU A 739 4.88 -1.47 -11.48
N VAL A 740 5.73 -0.45 -11.33
CA VAL A 740 7.18 -0.66 -11.14
C VAL A 740 7.49 -1.35 -9.81
N ALA A 741 6.81 -0.97 -8.73
CA ALA A 741 6.95 -1.64 -7.45
C ALA A 741 6.49 -3.11 -7.52
N SER A 742 5.39 -3.37 -8.22
CA SER A 742 4.80 -4.70 -8.36
C SER A 742 5.56 -5.62 -9.31
N ALA A 743 6.18 -5.09 -10.37
CA ALA A 743 6.84 -5.90 -11.39
C ALA A 743 8.27 -6.30 -11.03
N TYR A 744 8.97 -5.47 -10.25
CA TYR A 744 10.42 -5.59 -10.05
C TYR A 744 10.86 -5.84 -8.61
N GLY A 745 9.94 -5.78 -7.62
CA GLY A 745 10.20 -6.26 -6.27
C GLY A 745 10.62 -7.75 -6.28
N HIS A 746 11.60 -8.12 -5.46
CA HIS A 746 12.28 -9.42 -5.47
C HIS A 746 12.79 -9.84 -6.86
N ALA A 747 13.20 -8.88 -7.69
CA ALA A 747 13.51 -9.10 -9.11
C ALA A 747 12.36 -9.75 -9.90
N GLY A 748 11.11 -9.46 -9.51
CA GLY A 748 9.91 -10.06 -10.08
C GLY A 748 9.69 -11.52 -9.70
N GLN A 749 10.33 -12.04 -8.65
CA GLN A 749 10.20 -13.46 -8.29
C GLN A 749 9.09 -13.73 -7.27
N GLY A 750 8.46 -12.68 -6.72
CA GLY A 750 7.40 -12.80 -5.73
C GLY A 750 6.13 -13.44 -6.31
N ARG A 751 5.38 -14.15 -5.46
CA ARG A 751 4.05 -14.72 -5.82
C ARG A 751 3.00 -13.65 -6.10
N ASP A 752 3.25 -12.45 -5.62
CA ASP A 752 2.46 -11.23 -5.78
C ASP A 752 3.03 -10.30 -6.88
N SER A 753 4.14 -10.69 -7.52
CA SER A 753 4.77 -9.88 -8.57
C SER A 753 3.92 -9.85 -9.85
N VAL A 754 3.77 -8.67 -10.43
CA VAL A 754 3.00 -8.44 -11.66
C VAL A 754 3.85 -8.76 -12.88
N LYS A 755 3.23 -9.43 -13.85
CA LYS A 755 3.86 -9.79 -15.13
C LYS A 755 3.24 -9.10 -16.32
N LEU A 756 1.99 -8.66 -16.21
CA LEU A 756 1.28 -7.94 -17.27
C LEU A 756 0.68 -6.63 -16.76
N ALA A 757 0.87 -5.56 -17.53
CA ALA A 757 0.05 -4.37 -17.46
C ALA A 757 -0.93 -4.40 -18.64
N ILE A 758 -2.23 -4.45 -18.34
CA ILE A 758 -3.30 -4.49 -19.34
C ILE A 758 -3.83 -3.06 -19.51
N LEU A 759 -3.49 -2.41 -20.61
CA LEU A 759 -3.78 -1.01 -20.88
C LEU A 759 -5.06 -0.90 -21.70
N VAL A 760 -6.08 -0.23 -21.14
CA VAL A 760 -7.39 -0.09 -21.78
C VAL A 760 -7.45 1.20 -22.61
N GLY A 761 -7.86 1.08 -23.87
CA GLY A 761 -8.13 2.19 -24.76
C GLY A 761 -6.95 3.15 -24.89
N SER A 762 -7.20 4.46 -24.71
CA SER A 762 -6.22 5.52 -24.97
C SER A 762 -4.93 5.46 -24.14
N VAL A 763 -4.91 4.73 -23.02
CA VAL A 763 -3.70 4.58 -22.20
C VAL A 763 -2.64 3.79 -22.95
N ALA A 764 -3.05 2.81 -23.77
CA ALA A 764 -2.13 2.00 -24.57
C ALA A 764 -1.28 2.84 -25.52
N GLU A 765 -1.83 3.93 -26.05
CA GLU A 765 -1.17 4.87 -26.97
C GLU A 765 -0.50 6.06 -26.25
N SER A 766 -0.64 6.15 -24.93
CA SER A 766 -0.16 7.29 -24.14
C SER A 766 1.37 7.33 -24.07
N GLN A 767 1.97 8.26 -24.82
CA GLN A 767 3.42 8.47 -24.83
C GLN A 767 3.96 8.95 -23.47
N SER A 768 3.19 9.72 -22.71
CA SER A 768 3.62 10.16 -21.36
C SER A 768 3.65 9.00 -20.39
N PHE A 769 2.63 8.14 -20.40
CA PHE A 769 2.57 6.94 -19.56
C PHE A 769 3.75 6.00 -19.87
N ARG A 770 3.95 5.66 -21.15
CA ARG A 770 5.07 4.81 -21.61
C ARG A 770 6.43 5.40 -21.21
N ARG A 771 6.63 6.71 -21.40
CA ARG A 771 7.86 7.39 -21.02
C ARG A 771 8.11 7.32 -19.51
N GLN A 772 7.11 7.62 -18.68
CA GLN A 772 7.25 7.55 -17.23
C GLN A 772 7.51 6.12 -16.76
N LEU A 773 6.86 5.13 -17.36
CA LEU A 773 7.08 3.72 -17.04
C LEU A 773 8.54 3.29 -17.31
N VAL A 774 9.08 3.66 -18.47
CA VAL A 774 10.48 3.39 -18.82
C VAL A 774 11.44 4.12 -17.88
N ASP A 775 11.20 5.40 -17.60
CA ASP A 775 12.05 6.21 -16.73
C ASP A 775 12.10 5.62 -15.30
N ALA A 776 10.93 5.32 -14.74
CA ALA A 776 10.80 4.73 -13.41
C ALA A 776 11.43 3.32 -13.33
N ALA A 777 11.22 2.48 -14.34
CA ALA A 777 11.81 1.14 -14.38
C ALA A 777 13.34 1.20 -14.55
N SER A 778 13.86 1.97 -15.50
CA SER A 778 15.31 2.06 -15.77
C SER A 778 16.11 2.68 -14.62
N THR A 779 15.45 3.42 -13.72
CA THR A 779 16.05 3.99 -12.50
C THR A 779 16.36 2.92 -11.44
N ARG A 780 15.73 1.74 -11.50
CA ARG A 780 15.98 0.64 -10.58
C ARG A 780 17.31 -0.05 -10.90
N ARG A 781 18.27 0.07 -9.98
CA ARG A 781 19.62 -0.46 -10.14
C ARG A 781 19.67 -1.94 -9.74
N PRO A 782 20.03 -2.87 -10.64
CA PRO A 782 20.38 -4.22 -10.25
C PRO A 782 21.74 -4.21 -9.53
N GLY A 783 21.92 -5.10 -8.56
CA GLY A 783 23.20 -5.22 -7.86
C GLY A 783 23.18 -6.19 -6.69
N PRO A 784 24.31 -6.33 -5.99
CA PRO A 784 24.42 -7.14 -4.78
C PRO A 784 23.47 -6.65 -3.69
N ALA A 785 22.77 -7.56 -3.03
CA ALA A 785 21.75 -7.22 -2.04
C ALA A 785 22.31 -6.55 -0.77
N ASN A 786 23.60 -6.75 -0.47
CA ASN A 786 24.30 -6.12 0.65
C ASN A 786 24.74 -4.67 0.36
N GLU A 787 24.48 -4.16 -0.84
CA GLU A 787 24.67 -2.74 -1.17
C GLU A 787 23.34 -1.99 -0.99
N ALA A 788 23.35 -0.95 -0.15
CA ALA A 788 22.14 -0.18 0.14
C ALA A 788 21.52 0.50 -1.10
N THR A 789 22.32 0.79 -2.12
CA THR A 789 21.86 1.42 -3.38
C THR A 789 21.16 0.46 -4.33
N THR A 790 21.22 -0.85 -4.07
CA THR A 790 20.57 -1.87 -4.88
C THR A 790 19.06 -1.70 -4.82
N GLY A 791 18.45 -1.54 -5.99
CA GLY A 791 16.99 -1.45 -6.14
C GLY A 791 16.36 -2.77 -6.59
N ILE A 792 17.15 -3.68 -7.15
CA ILE A 792 16.74 -5.02 -7.60
C ILE A 792 17.84 -6.01 -7.22
N GLY A 793 17.52 -6.97 -6.35
CA GLY A 793 18.44 -8.05 -5.98
C GLY A 793 18.66 -9.07 -7.11
N PRO A 794 19.51 -10.08 -6.90
CA PRO A 794 19.72 -11.15 -7.86
C PRO A 794 18.50 -12.08 -8.02
N LEU A 795 18.45 -12.76 -9.15
CA LEU A 795 17.66 -13.98 -9.30
C LEU A 795 18.17 -15.06 -8.33
N ILE A 796 17.25 -15.88 -7.82
CA ILE A 796 17.56 -16.96 -6.88
C ILE A 796 18.52 -17.98 -7.52
N ASP A 797 18.31 -18.27 -8.80
CA ASP A 797 19.15 -19.13 -9.63
C ASP A 797 19.54 -18.40 -10.93
N PRO A 798 20.68 -18.76 -11.55
CA PRO A 798 21.06 -18.26 -12.88
C PRO A 798 19.94 -18.42 -13.91
N ALA A 799 19.68 -17.37 -14.69
CA ALA A 799 18.66 -17.41 -15.73
C ALA A 799 18.97 -18.49 -16.79
N ARG A 800 18.08 -19.48 -16.95
CA ARG A 800 18.19 -20.57 -17.93
C ARG A 800 16.83 -20.90 -18.54
N GLY A 801 16.81 -21.57 -19.69
CA GLY A 801 15.58 -22.05 -20.32
C GLY A 801 14.54 -20.95 -20.52
N GLY A 802 13.33 -21.15 -20.01
CA GLY A 802 12.23 -20.19 -20.10
C GLY A 802 12.55 -18.83 -19.47
N ALA A 803 13.26 -18.79 -18.33
CA ALA A 803 13.66 -17.53 -17.69
C ALA A 803 14.62 -16.72 -18.58
N LEU A 804 15.63 -17.36 -19.15
CA LEU A 804 16.58 -16.70 -20.06
C LEU A 804 15.89 -16.25 -21.36
N SER A 805 15.00 -17.07 -21.91
CA SER A 805 14.18 -16.71 -23.07
C SER A 805 13.32 -15.49 -22.77
N ALA A 806 12.66 -15.44 -21.61
CA ALA A 806 11.87 -14.29 -21.18
C ALA A 806 12.68 -12.99 -21.10
N LEU A 807 13.98 -13.07 -20.80
CA LEU A 807 14.89 -11.91 -20.69
C LEU A 807 15.53 -11.49 -22.03
N THR A 808 15.59 -12.37 -23.02
CA THR A 808 16.43 -12.17 -24.21
C THR A 808 15.70 -12.26 -25.55
N THR A 809 14.57 -12.97 -25.61
CA THR A 809 13.83 -13.24 -26.85
C THR A 809 12.42 -12.66 -26.78
N LEU A 810 11.95 -12.12 -27.90
CA LEU A 810 10.59 -11.62 -28.09
C LEU A 810 9.87 -12.50 -29.12
N ASP A 811 8.54 -12.55 -29.04
CA ASP A 811 7.71 -13.32 -29.94
C ASP A 811 6.91 -12.41 -30.89
N GLY A 812 6.64 -12.88 -32.12
CA GLY A 812 5.76 -12.17 -33.06
C GLY A 812 6.21 -10.73 -33.37
N GLU A 813 5.31 -9.76 -33.16
CA GLU A 813 5.54 -8.33 -33.37
C GLU A 813 5.94 -7.59 -32.09
N GLU A 814 6.24 -8.31 -30.99
CA GLU A 814 6.68 -7.70 -29.74
C GLU A 814 7.97 -6.90 -29.92
N THR A 815 8.09 -5.80 -29.16
CA THR A 815 9.31 -4.99 -29.10
C THR A 815 9.75 -4.74 -27.66
N TRP A 816 11.04 -4.45 -27.47
CA TRP A 816 11.54 -4.02 -26.17
C TRP A 816 11.30 -2.52 -26.02
N LEU A 817 10.35 -2.14 -25.18
CA LEU A 817 10.23 -0.76 -24.72
C LEU A 817 11.36 -0.42 -23.73
N LEU A 818 11.78 -1.40 -22.93
CA LEU A 818 13.01 -1.39 -22.15
C LEU A 818 13.64 -2.79 -22.23
N ARG A 819 14.88 -2.89 -22.70
CA ARG A 819 15.56 -4.18 -22.89
C ARG A 819 16.33 -4.59 -21.62
N PRO A 820 16.09 -5.79 -21.06
CA PRO A 820 16.92 -6.33 -19.99
C PRO A 820 18.39 -6.47 -20.40
N THR A 821 19.29 -6.22 -19.47
CA THR A 821 20.73 -6.43 -19.61
C THR A 821 21.24 -7.22 -18.42
N GLN A 822 21.99 -8.28 -18.69
CA GLN A 822 22.78 -8.99 -17.69
C GLN A 822 23.91 -8.08 -17.20
N THR A 823 24.12 -8.04 -15.89
CA THR A 823 25.08 -7.13 -15.23
C THR A 823 26.17 -7.87 -14.43
N ASP A 824 26.09 -9.19 -14.35
CA ASP A 824 27.07 -10.08 -13.73
C ASP A 824 27.45 -11.25 -14.64
N ASP A 825 28.51 -11.98 -14.33
CA ASP A 825 28.93 -13.15 -15.14
C ASP A 825 28.06 -14.40 -14.87
N GLU A 826 27.47 -14.50 -13.68
CA GLU A 826 26.66 -15.66 -13.26
C GLU A 826 25.22 -15.65 -13.79
N ALA A 827 24.84 -14.60 -14.53
CA ALA A 827 23.50 -14.39 -15.07
C ALA A 827 22.39 -14.38 -14.00
N ARG A 828 22.72 -13.88 -12.80
CA ARG A 828 21.76 -13.68 -11.71
C ARG A 828 21.32 -12.23 -11.61
N HIS A 829 22.12 -11.26 -12.04
CA HIS A 829 21.78 -9.84 -11.97
C HIS A 829 21.30 -9.32 -13.33
N TRP A 830 20.03 -8.92 -13.39
CA TRP A 830 19.39 -8.42 -14.61
C TRP A 830 18.72 -7.07 -14.35
N SER A 831 18.93 -6.14 -15.29
CA SER A 831 18.13 -4.91 -15.30
C SER A 831 16.68 -5.18 -15.72
N PRO A 832 15.74 -4.28 -15.39
CA PRO A 832 14.34 -4.39 -15.78
C PRO A 832 14.10 -4.53 -17.28
N GLY A 833 13.11 -5.34 -17.64
CA GLY A 833 12.54 -5.43 -18.98
C GLY A 833 11.11 -4.93 -19.07
N ILE A 834 10.77 -4.31 -20.20
CA ILE A 834 9.39 -4.00 -20.58
C ILE A 834 9.18 -4.44 -22.04
N ARG A 835 8.32 -5.45 -22.24
CA ARG A 835 7.85 -5.90 -23.55
C ARG A 835 6.62 -5.09 -23.94
N ASP A 836 6.57 -4.65 -25.18
CA ASP A 836 5.44 -3.94 -25.76
C ASP A 836 4.85 -4.72 -26.93
N GLY A 837 3.53 -4.64 -27.10
CA GLY A 837 2.80 -5.40 -28.12
C GLY A 837 2.55 -6.86 -27.74
N VAL A 838 2.52 -7.21 -26.45
CA VAL A 838 2.19 -8.57 -26.00
C VAL A 838 0.71 -8.83 -26.30
N THR A 839 0.42 -9.91 -27.03
CA THR A 839 -0.96 -10.29 -27.32
C THR A 839 -1.55 -11.14 -26.18
N PRO A 840 -2.88 -11.12 -25.95
CA PRO A 840 -3.52 -11.98 -24.95
C PRO A 840 -3.18 -13.48 -25.10
N ASP A 841 -2.97 -13.93 -26.33
CA ASP A 841 -2.63 -15.32 -26.65
C ASP A 841 -1.11 -15.60 -26.69
N ALA A 842 -0.27 -14.65 -26.31
CA ALA A 842 1.17 -14.88 -26.22
C ALA A 842 1.50 -15.91 -25.13
N ALA A 843 2.57 -16.69 -25.35
CA ALA A 843 3.05 -17.64 -24.34
C ALA A 843 3.43 -16.92 -23.03
N PHE A 844 4.04 -15.73 -23.14
CA PHE A 844 4.37 -14.87 -22.01
C PHE A 844 3.11 -14.46 -21.22
N ALA A 845 2.01 -14.09 -21.90
CA ALA A 845 0.77 -13.69 -21.24
C ALA A 845 0.10 -14.83 -20.45
N ARG A 846 0.26 -16.08 -20.90
CA ARG A 846 -0.31 -17.25 -20.23
C ARG A 846 0.57 -17.85 -19.15
N SER A 847 1.89 -17.71 -19.25
CA SER A 847 2.85 -18.36 -18.37
C SER A 847 4.19 -17.61 -18.31
N ALA A 848 4.17 -16.37 -17.82
CA ALA A 848 5.37 -15.55 -17.64
C ALA A 848 6.30 -16.14 -16.55
N PRO A 849 7.59 -16.40 -16.84
CA PRO A 849 8.56 -16.82 -15.82
C PRO A 849 8.81 -15.76 -14.74
N PRO A 850 9.28 -16.17 -13.54
CA PRO A 850 9.59 -15.27 -12.43
C PRO A 850 10.91 -14.51 -12.66
N VAL A 851 10.90 -13.56 -13.59
CA VAL A 851 12.03 -12.67 -13.94
C VAL A 851 11.58 -11.20 -13.94
N PRO A 852 12.49 -10.21 -13.89
CA PRO A 852 12.14 -8.79 -13.83
C PRO A 852 11.71 -8.25 -15.20
N VAL A 853 10.65 -8.81 -15.78
CA VAL A 853 10.10 -8.44 -17.09
C VAL A 853 8.59 -8.20 -16.97
N LEU A 854 8.15 -7.03 -17.41
CA LEU A 854 6.74 -6.62 -17.52
C LEU A 854 6.30 -6.67 -18.99
N GLY A 855 5.15 -7.27 -19.28
CA GLY A 855 4.52 -7.24 -20.59
C GLY A 855 3.37 -6.24 -20.66
N LEU A 856 3.32 -5.43 -21.72
CA LEU A 856 2.21 -4.52 -21.99
C LEU A 856 1.24 -5.16 -22.98
N VAL A 857 0.00 -5.36 -22.53
CA VAL A 857 -1.11 -5.84 -23.36
C VAL A 857 -2.07 -4.69 -23.58
N ALA A 858 -2.36 -4.37 -24.84
CA ALA A 858 -3.34 -3.34 -25.19
C ALA A 858 -4.68 -3.99 -25.53
N VAL A 859 -5.76 -3.45 -24.96
CA VAL A 859 -7.15 -3.89 -25.20
C VAL A 859 -8.06 -2.68 -25.34
N GLU A 860 -9.21 -2.85 -26.01
CA GLU A 860 -10.10 -1.71 -26.29
C GLU A 860 -11.06 -1.42 -25.13
N THR A 861 -11.43 -2.46 -24.36
CA THR A 861 -12.50 -2.40 -23.37
C THR A 861 -12.09 -2.98 -22.02
N LEU A 862 -12.78 -2.56 -20.95
CA LEU A 862 -12.57 -3.10 -19.61
C LEU A 862 -13.01 -4.58 -19.53
N GLU A 863 -14.04 -4.95 -20.27
CA GLU A 863 -14.54 -6.31 -20.41
C GLU A 863 -13.46 -7.25 -20.95
N GLU A 864 -12.85 -6.87 -22.08
CA GLU A 864 -11.73 -7.60 -22.66
C GLU A 864 -10.55 -7.66 -21.68
N ALA A 865 -10.26 -6.57 -20.97
CA ALA A 865 -9.19 -6.54 -19.96
C ALA A 865 -9.41 -7.56 -18.84
N ILE A 866 -10.65 -7.70 -18.36
CA ILE A 866 -11.04 -8.70 -17.34
C ILE A 866 -10.86 -10.12 -17.88
N GLU A 867 -11.23 -10.37 -19.15
CA GLU A 867 -11.04 -11.68 -19.79
C GLU A 867 -9.55 -12.06 -19.88
N VAL A 868 -8.69 -11.11 -20.30
CA VAL A 868 -7.23 -11.31 -20.33
C VAL A 868 -6.68 -11.59 -18.93
N GLN A 869 -7.09 -10.82 -17.93
CA GLN A 869 -6.67 -11.00 -16.54
C GLN A 869 -7.08 -12.38 -16.00
N ALA A 870 -8.32 -12.82 -16.26
CA ALA A 870 -8.82 -14.13 -15.86
C ALA A 870 -8.08 -15.28 -16.57
N ALA A 871 -7.71 -15.11 -17.85
CA ALA A 871 -6.93 -16.08 -18.61
C ALA A 871 -5.53 -16.30 -18.03
N GLY A 872 -4.95 -15.29 -17.38
CA GLY A 872 -3.67 -15.36 -16.68
C GLY A 872 -3.71 -16.17 -15.38
N ARG A 873 -4.90 -16.39 -14.79
CA ARG A 873 -5.12 -17.22 -13.59
C ARG A 873 -4.30 -16.76 -12.36
N GLY A 874 -3.98 -15.47 -12.28
CA GLY A 874 -3.15 -14.90 -11.21
C GLY A 874 -3.80 -15.00 -9.82
N THR A 875 -2.97 -15.22 -8.80
CA THR A 875 -3.39 -15.21 -7.39
C THR A 875 -3.66 -13.79 -6.88
N VAL A 876 -3.03 -12.80 -7.52
CA VAL A 876 -3.26 -11.38 -7.26
C VAL A 876 -3.67 -10.67 -8.55
N ALA A 877 -4.70 -9.84 -8.47
CA ALA A 877 -5.18 -9.01 -9.56
C ALA A 877 -5.34 -7.55 -9.11
N GLY A 878 -4.95 -6.61 -9.97
CA GLY A 878 -5.09 -5.19 -9.68
C GLY A 878 -5.82 -4.40 -10.76
N ILE A 879 -6.37 -3.26 -10.37
CA ILE A 879 -6.87 -2.22 -11.29
C ILE A 879 -6.44 -0.83 -10.81
N HIS A 880 -6.07 0.03 -11.76
CA HIS A 880 -6.01 1.47 -11.60
C HIS A 880 -7.17 2.12 -12.37
N SER A 881 -8.08 2.75 -11.62
CA SER A 881 -9.16 3.59 -12.13
C SER A 881 -9.64 4.51 -11.00
N LEU A 882 -9.96 5.77 -11.33
CA LEU A 882 -10.64 6.68 -10.41
C LEU A 882 -12.16 6.70 -10.62
N ASP A 883 -12.69 5.87 -11.53
CA ASP A 883 -14.14 5.73 -11.75
C ASP A 883 -14.68 4.57 -10.89
N ALA A 884 -15.51 4.91 -9.90
CA ALA A 884 -16.11 3.92 -9.01
C ALA A 884 -17.04 2.93 -9.73
N GLU A 885 -17.66 3.30 -10.85
CA GLU A 885 -18.48 2.37 -11.64
C GLU A 885 -17.61 1.32 -12.34
N GLU A 886 -16.45 1.72 -12.87
CA GLU A 886 -15.47 0.79 -13.46
C GLU A 886 -14.91 -0.17 -12.39
N ILE A 887 -14.59 0.36 -11.21
CA ILE A 887 -14.09 -0.45 -10.09
C ILE A 887 -15.15 -1.44 -9.61
N ALA A 888 -16.40 -0.99 -9.37
CA ALA A 888 -17.49 -1.88 -8.96
C ALA A 888 -17.71 -2.99 -10.00
N TYR A 889 -17.77 -2.62 -11.29
CA TYR A 889 -17.92 -3.57 -12.39
C TYR A 889 -16.81 -4.62 -12.42
N TRP A 890 -15.56 -4.20 -12.20
CA TRP A 890 -14.39 -5.05 -12.16
C TRP A 890 -14.36 -5.96 -10.93
N VAL A 891 -14.60 -5.42 -9.72
CA VAL A 891 -14.60 -6.22 -8.47
C VAL A 891 -15.65 -7.33 -8.52
N ASP A 892 -16.79 -7.10 -9.17
CA ASP A 892 -17.84 -8.13 -9.34
C ASP A 892 -17.43 -9.29 -10.25
N ARG A 893 -16.41 -9.10 -11.10
CA ARG A 893 -16.09 -10.03 -12.21
C ARG A 893 -14.67 -10.58 -12.18
N VAL A 894 -13.75 -9.94 -11.46
CA VAL A 894 -12.35 -10.36 -11.38
C VAL A 894 -12.22 -11.80 -10.87
N ASP A 895 -11.42 -12.61 -11.56
CA ASP A 895 -11.16 -14.02 -11.22
C ASP A 895 -9.87 -14.18 -10.40
N SER A 896 -9.86 -13.64 -9.17
CA SER A 896 -8.71 -13.73 -8.28
C SER A 896 -9.09 -13.66 -6.80
N GLY A 897 -8.31 -14.32 -5.94
CA GLY A 897 -8.59 -14.36 -4.50
C GLY A 897 -7.98 -13.20 -3.72
N THR A 898 -6.99 -12.50 -4.27
CA THR A 898 -6.44 -11.26 -3.70
C THR A 898 -6.53 -10.14 -4.72
N VAL A 899 -7.23 -9.07 -4.36
CA VAL A 899 -7.65 -8.03 -5.30
C VAL A 899 -7.23 -6.67 -4.75
N VAL A 900 -6.58 -5.86 -5.58
CA VAL A 900 -6.11 -4.53 -5.18
C VAL A 900 -6.59 -3.42 -6.13
N VAL A 901 -6.94 -2.25 -5.58
CA VAL A 901 -7.43 -1.10 -6.34
C VAL A 901 -6.59 0.14 -6.00
N ASN A 902 -6.02 0.76 -7.04
CA ASN A 902 -5.21 1.98 -6.94
C ASN A 902 -4.03 1.86 -5.95
N ARG A 903 -3.34 0.71 -5.97
CA ARG A 903 -2.16 0.42 -5.17
C ARG A 903 -1.33 -0.71 -5.80
N ALA A 904 -0.08 -0.84 -5.37
CA ALA A 904 0.77 -1.99 -5.70
C ALA A 904 0.19 -3.32 -5.20
N THR A 905 0.53 -4.41 -5.91
CA THR A 905 0.18 -5.79 -5.53
C THR A 905 1.13 -6.39 -4.50
N THR A 906 2.27 -5.74 -4.24
CA THR A 906 3.29 -6.18 -3.27
C THR A 906 3.08 -5.55 -1.89
N GLY A 907 3.73 -6.12 -0.87
CA GLY A 907 3.63 -5.62 0.51
C GLY A 907 2.27 -5.92 1.15
N LEU A 908 1.69 -7.07 0.82
CA LEU A 908 0.42 -7.53 1.37
C LEU A 908 0.62 -8.02 2.81
N GLN A 909 -0.30 -7.66 3.70
CA GLN A 909 -0.17 -7.86 5.14
C GLN A 909 -1.15 -8.92 5.67
N VAL A 910 -0.71 -9.69 6.65
CA VAL A 910 -1.50 -10.72 7.35
C VAL A 910 -2.76 -10.11 7.97
N GLY A 911 -3.89 -10.80 7.87
CA GLY A 911 -5.19 -10.32 8.38
C GLY A 911 -5.81 -9.17 7.57
N ARG A 912 -5.03 -8.39 6.83
CA ARG A 912 -5.53 -7.31 5.95
C ARG A 912 -5.77 -7.81 4.53
N GLN A 913 -4.74 -8.36 3.88
CA GLN A 913 -4.80 -8.91 2.53
C GLN A 913 -4.20 -10.33 2.49
N PRO A 914 -4.90 -11.34 3.04
CA PRO A 914 -4.48 -12.73 2.94
C PRO A 914 -4.20 -13.11 1.48
N ILE A 915 -3.01 -13.66 1.22
CA ILE A 915 -2.64 -14.09 -0.12
C ILE A 915 -3.21 -15.47 -0.35
N GLY A 916 -4.10 -15.57 -1.32
CA GLY A 916 -4.50 -16.86 -1.85
C GLY A 916 -5.31 -16.78 -3.14
N GLY A 917 -5.20 -17.82 -3.97
CA GLY A 917 -5.97 -17.98 -5.20
C GLY A 917 -7.20 -18.86 -5.02
N TRP A 918 -8.11 -18.83 -6.00
CA TRP A 918 -9.29 -19.70 -6.07
C TRP A 918 -9.02 -21.08 -6.69
N ARG A 919 -7.75 -21.49 -6.73
CA ARG A 919 -7.29 -22.69 -7.43
C ARG A 919 -6.42 -23.51 -6.49
N GLY A 920 -6.53 -24.82 -6.59
CA GLY A 920 -5.78 -25.76 -5.75
C GLY A 920 -6.36 -25.93 -4.35
N ALA A 921 -5.60 -26.61 -3.48
CA ALA A 921 -6.04 -26.99 -2.15
C ALA A 921 -5.50 -26.03 -1.08
N GLY A 922 -6.34 -25.72 -0.09
CA GLY A 922 -5.98 -24.89 1.07
C GLY A 922 -6.50 -23.46 0.99
N HIS A 923 -6.71 -22.85 2.14
CA HIS A 923 -7.18 -21.46 2.28
C HIS A 923 -6.01 -20.47 2.27
N ALA A 924 -6.30 -19.21 1.93
CA ALA A 924 -5.32 -18.12 1.87
C ALA A 924 -4.47 -18.04 3.14
N ALA A 925 -3.15 -17.91 2.96
CA ALA A 925 -2.22 -17.76 4.08
C ALA A 925 -2.45 -16.42 4.77
N GLY A 926 -2.40 -16.42 6.11
CA GLY A 926 -2.69 -15.24 6.91
C GLY A 926 -4.17 -14.82 6.90
N GLY A 927 -5.09 -15.69 6.48
CA GLY A 927 -6.54 -15.49 6.50
C GLY A 927 -7.27 -16.32 7.57
N PRO A 928 -8.55 -16.03 7.86
CA PRO A 928 -9.29 -16.59 8.99
C PRO A 928 -9.56 -18.10 8.89
N ASP A 929 -9.54 -18.67 7.69
CA ASP A 929 -9.83 -20.08 7.45
C ASP A 929 -8.56 -20.96 7.33
N HIS A 930 -7.37 -20.35 7.39
CA HIS A 930 -6.12 -21.04 7.05
C HIS A 930 -5.89 -22.32 7.87
N LEU A 931 -6.16 -22.26 9.19
CA LEU A 931 -5.93 -23.39 10.09
C LEU A 931 -6.90 -24.56 9.87
N LEU A 932 -8.07 -24.33 9.25
CA LEU A 932 -9.10 -25.36 9.06
C LEU A 932 -8.63 -26.51 8.16
N SER A 933 -7.61 -26.28 7.32
CA SER A 933 -7.07 -27.26 6.37
C SER A 933 -5.96 -28.16 6.96
N TYR A 934 -5.50 -27.90 8.18
CA TYR A 934 -4.34 -28.60 8.77
C TYR A 934 -4.72 -29.86 9.58
N GLY A 935 -6.01 -30.20 9.65
CA GLY A 935 -6.50 -31.39 10.33
C GLY A 935 -7.75 -31.96 9.66
N GLN A 936 -8.35 -32.93 10.32
CA GLN A 936 -9.61 -33.53 9.88
C GLN A 936 -10.75 -33.09 10.77
N TRP A 937 -11.98 -33.22 10.27
CA TRP A 937 -13.17 -32.86 11.01
C TRP A 937 -14.07 -34.09 11.16
N ARG A 938 -14.42 -34.40 12.40
CA ARG A 938 -15.37 -35.45 12.72
C ARG A 938 -16.72 -34.83 13.06
N PRO A 939 -17.82 -35.23 12.39
CA PRO A 939 -19.14 -34.70 12.72
C PRO A 939 -19.58 -35.17 14.10
N VAL A 940 -20.22 -34.27 14.84
CA VAL A 940 -20.88 -34.54 16.11
C VAL A 940 -22.35 -34.22 15.95
N PHE A 941 -23.19 -35.26 15.96
CA PHE A 941 -24.63 -35.11 15.80
C PHE A 941 -25.30 -34.93 17.16
N ALA A 942 -26.10 -33.88 17.30
CA ALA A 942 -26.97 -33.71 18.46
C ALA A 942 -28.13 -34.71 18.44
N GLU A 943 -28.67 -35.02 19.62
CA GLU A 943 -29.88 -35.83 19.74
C GLU A 943 -31.06 -35.18 19.01
N PRO A 944 -31.82 -35.94 18.19
CA PRO A 944 -32.89 -35.37 17.39
C PRO A 944 -33.93 -34.66 18.25
N ARG A 945 -34.19 -33.39 17.96
CA ARG A 945 -35.23 -32.63 18.66
C ARG A 945 -36.57 -32.90 17.98
N GLN A 946 -37.66 -33.05 18.74
CA GLN A 946 -39.03 -33.14 18.18
C GLN A 946 -39.49 -31.77 17.64
N ASN A 947 -38.75 -31.19 16.70
CA ASN A 947 -39.06 -29.95 16.02
C ASN A 947 -39.15 -30.21 14.51
N VAL A 948 -40.30 -29.88 13.93
CA VAL A 948 -40.55 -30.01 12.48
C VAL A 948 -40.59 -28.66 11.78
N LEU A 949 -40.37 -27.56 12.52
CA LEU A 949 -40.37 -26.20 11.97
C LEU A 949 -39.02 -25.90 11.32
N LEU A 950 -39.05 -25.31 10.13
CA LEU A 950 -37.86 -24.81 9.41
C LEU A 950 -37.68 -23.30 9.65
N SER A 951 -38.05 -22.80 10.84
CA SER A 951 -37.91 -21.40 11.22
C SER A 951 -36.46 -21.08 11.55
N GLY A 952 -35.88 -20.07 10.90
CA GLY A 952 -34.45 -19.72 11.04
C GLY A 952 -33.53 -20.40 10.02
N VAL A 953 -34.11 -21.12 9.05
CA VAL A 953 -33.42 -21.62 7.86
C VAL A 953 -33.65 -20.64 6.70
N ASP A 954 -32.63 -20.45 5.87
CA ASP A 954 -32.74 -19.70 4.62
C ASP A 954 -33.82 -20.25 3.68
N ASP A 955 -34.46 -19.37 2.92
CA ASP A 955 -35.58 -19.72 2.06
C ASP A 955 -35.21 -20.66 0.91
N GLN A 956 -33.97 -20.60 0.39
CA GLN A 956 -33.50 -21.51 -0.64
C GLN A 956 -33.25 -22.90 -0.07
N ALA A 957 -32.52 -22.97 1.04
CA ALA A 957 -32.27 -24.21 1.76
C ALA A 957 -33.59 -24.88 2.21
N ARG A 958 -34.53 -24.11 2.77
CA ARG A 958 -35.85 -24.61 3.19
C ARG A 958 -36.60 -25.31 2.06
N ARG A 959 -36.61 -24.73 0.85
CA ARG A 959 -37.28 -25.30 -0.32
C ARG A 959 -36.63 -26.61 -0.80
N ILE A 960 -35.31 -26.75 -0.67
CA ILE A 960 -34.62 -28.03 -0.91
C ILE A 960 -35.10 -29.10 0.07
N ILE A 961 -35.17 -28.76 1.35
CA ILE A 961 -35.58 -29.68 2.41
C ILE A 961 -37.02 -30.14 2.21
N GLU A 962 -37.94 -29.21 1.97
CA GLU A 962 -39.37 -29.49 1.72
C GLU A 962 -39.55 -30.41 0.49
N ALA A 963 -38.78 -30.18 -0.58
CA ALA A 963 -38.84 -31.00 -1.79
C ALA A 963 -38.31 -32.44 -1.59
N ALA A 964 -37.35 -32.64 -0.69
CA ALA A 964 -36.79 -33.95 -0.38
C ALA A 964 -37.48 -34.67 0.78
N GLN A 965 -38.27 -33.96 1.60
CA GLN A 965 -38.90 -34.47 2.83
C GLN A 965 -39.61 -35.83 2.66
N PRO A 966 -40.40 -36.09 1.59
CA PRO A 966 -41.10 -37.37 1.45
C PRO A 966 -40.17 -38.59 1.32
N ALA A 967 -38.89 -38.38 1.01
CA ALA A 967 -37.89 -39.42 0.81
C ALA A 967 -36.98 -39.65 2.05
N MET A 968 -37.20 -38.93 3.17
CA MET A 968 -36.35 -39.00 4.36
C MET A 968 -37.15 -39.46 5.59
N GLY A 969 -36.50 -40.26 6.45
CA GLY A 969 -37.01 -40.54 7.80
C GLY A 969 -36.88 -39.31 8.71
N PHE A 970 -37.52 -39.34 9.89
CA PHE A 970 -37.49 -38.21 10.82
C PHE A 970 -36.08 -37.81 11.27
N ALA A 971 -35.22 -38.78 11.60
CA ALA A 971 -33.85 -38.50 12.04
C ALA A 971 -32.98 -37.90 10.92
N GLU A 972 -33.17 -38.36 9.68
CA GLU A 972 -32.49 -37.82 8.50
C GLU A 972 -32.97 -36.40 8.20
N PHE A 973 -34.27 -36.16 8.28
CA PHE A 973 -34.86 -34.83 8.17
C PHE A 973 -34.30 -33.88 9.24
N ASP A 974 -34.21 -34.31 10.50
CA ASP A 974 -33.71 -33.47 11.59
C ASP A 974 -32.23 -33.13 11.42
N LEU A 975 -31.41 -34.06 10.92
CA LEU A 975 -30.01 -33.81 10.58
C LEU A 975 -29.89 -32.71 9.51
N VAL A 976 -30.67 -32.81 8.44
CA VAL A 976 -30.67 -31.82 7.36
C VAL A 976 -31.15 -30.46 7.88
N ARG A 977 -32.22 -30.43 8.67
CA ARG A 977 -32.77 -29.22 9.30
C ARG A 977 -31.76 -28.53 10.20
N ALA A 978 -31.17 -29.27 11.15
CA ALA A 978 -30.20 -28.72 12.09
C ALA A 978 -28.96 -28.19 11.37
N GLY A 979 -28.53 -28.89 10.31
CA GLY A 979 -27.46 -28.40 9.44
C GLY A 979 -27.79 -27.08 8.77
N ALA A 980 -29.00 -26.95 8.20
CA ALA A 980 -29.43 -25.73 7.52
C ALA A 980 -29.66 -24.54 8.49
N GLU A 981 -30.04 -24.80 9.74
CA GLU A 981 -30.06 -23.78 10.81
C GLU A 981 -28.65 -23.31 11.15
N SER A 982 -27.69 -24.24 11.26
CA SER A 982 -26.28 -23.91 11.49
C SER A 982 -25.66 -23.16 10.31
N ASP A 983 -26.06 -23.45 9.07
CA ASP A 983 -25.61 -22.72 7.87
C ASP A 983 -25.97 -21.23 7.96
N GLU A 984 -27.19 -20.89 8.41
CA GLU A 984 -27.61 -19.50 8.56
C GLU A 984 -26.82 -18.77 9.67
N ILE A 985 -26.58 -19.43 10.80
CA ILE A 985 -25.75 -18.87 11.88
C ILE A 985 -24.31 -18.64 11.41
N ALA A 986 -23.72 -19.64 10.75
CA ALA A 986 -22.35 -19.55 10.25
C ALA A 986 -22.21 -18.46 9.18
N TRP A 987 -23.22 -18.26 8.33
CA TRP A 987 -23.23 -17.19 7.36
C TRP A 987 -23.10 -15.81 8.01
N GLN A 988 -23.90 -15.56 9.04
CA GLN A 988 -23.90 -14.28 9.74
C GLN A 988 -22.61 -14.03 10.54
N GLN A 989 -22.01 -15.10 11.08
CA GLN A 989 -20.82 -14.99 11.94
C GLN A 989 -19.49 -14.99 11.19
N HIS A 990 -19.40 -15.68 10.05
CA HIS A 990 -18.12 -15.96 9.40
C HIS A 990 -18.05 -15.62 7.91
N TYR A 991 -19.17 -15.66 7.18
CA TYR A 991 -19.14 -15.55 5.72
C TYR A 991 -19.68 -14.22 5.19
N ALA A 992 -20.21 -13.36 6.06
CA ALA A 992 -20.54 -11.98 5.72
C ALA A 992 -19.26 -11.17 5.41
N ALA A 993 -19.39 -10.21 4.48
CA ALA A 993 -18.29 -9.31 4.16
C ALA A 993 -17.92 -8.43 5.37
N THR A 994 -16.63 -8.33 5.69
CA THR A 994 -16.12 -7.54 6.82
C THR A 994 -14.86 -6.78 6.42
N ASP A 995 -14.58 -5.65 7.07
CA ASP A 995 -13.28 -4.96 6.99
C ASP A 995 -12.57 -5.11 8.34
N PRO A 996 -11.75 -6.16 8.53
CA PRO A 996 -11.10 -6.42 9.82
C PRO A 996 -10.04 -5.37 10.18
N ALA A 997 -9.53 -4.61 9.21
CA ALA A 997 -8.47 -3.63 9.47
C ALA A 997 -9.04 -2.28 9.92
N GLY A 998 -10.20 -1.87 9.36
CA GLY A 998 -10.90 -0.65 9.75
C GLY A 998 -10.11 0.64 9.52
N LEU A 999 -9.18 0.66 8.56
CA LEU A 999 -8.33 1.82 8.29
C LEU A 999 -9.08 2.87 7.48
N THR A 1000 -8.79 4.14 7.76
CA THR A 1000 -9.39 5.28 7.04
C THR A 1000 -8.78 5.44 5.65
N ALA A 1001 -7.47 5.27 5.53
CA ALA A 1001 -6.72 5.41 4.28
C ALA A 1001 -6.95 4.25 3.29
N GLN A 1002 -7.39 3.08 3.79
CA GLN A 1002 -7.45 1.86 3.00
C GLN A 1002 -8.56 0.93 3.51
N ARG A 1003 -9.48 0.57 2.62
CA ARG A 1003 -10.48 -0.46 2.90
C ARG A 1003 -9.90 -1.83 2.61
N ASN A 1004 -10.09 -2.79 3.51
CA ASN A 1004 -9.56 -4.14 3.40
C ASN A 1004 -10.68 -5.15 3.62
N VAL A 1005 -11.50 -5.36 2.60
CA VAL A 1005 -12.70 -6.18 2.72
C VAL A 1005 -12.36 -7.66 2.52
N GLN A 1006 -12.71 -8.48 3.48
CA GLN A 1006 -12.75 -9.93 3.35
C GLN A 1006 -14.18 -10.38 3.06
N ARG A 1007 -14.39 -11.12 1.99
CA ARG A 1007 -15.70 -11.64 1.58
C ARG A 1007 -15.62 -13.06 1.02
N TYR A 1008 -16.78 -13.68 0.88
CA TYR A 1008 -16.92 -15.03 0.33
C TYR A 1008 -17.86 -15.00 -0.87
N LEU A 1009 -17.38 -15.50 -2.01
CA LEU A 1009 -18.19 -15.58 -3.24
C LEU A 1009 -18.63 -17.03 -3.49
N PRO A 1010 -19.77 -17.26 -4.18
CA PRO A 1010 -20.18 -18.60 -4.55
C PRO A 1010 -19.17 -19.26 -5.50
N ALA A 1011 -18.89 -20.55 -5.28
CA ALA A 1011 -17.96 -21.35 -6.06
C ALA A 1011 -18.69 -22.49 -6.79
N PRO A 1012 -18.56 -22.59 -8.14
CA PRO A 1012 -19.14 -23.71 -8.88
C PRO A 1012 -18.57 -25.05 -8.39
N THR A 1013 -19.46 -25.98 -8.04
CA THR A 1013 -19.06 -27.21 -7.33
C THR A 1013 -19.72 -28.45 -7.92
N THR A 1014 -18.94 -29.50 -8.15
CA THR A 1014 -19.50 -30.82 -8.44
C THR A 1014 -19.69 -31.59 -7.14
N ILE A 1015 -20.93 -31.95 -6.81
CA ILE A 1015 -21.25 -32.83 -5.69
C ILE A 1015 -21.25 -34.27 -6.21
N ARG A 1016 -20.42 -35.14 -5.61
CA ARG A 1016 -20.40 -36.57 -5.91
C ARG A 1016 -21.01 -37.36 -4.74
N LEU A 1017 -22.13 -38.04 -4.98
CA LEU A 1017 -22.65 -39.08 -4.09
C LEU A 1017 -22.10 -40.44 -4.54
N ALA A 1018 -21.22 -41.03 -3.72
CA ALA A 1018 -20.61 -42.33 -4.00
C ALA A 1018 -21.57 -43.50 -3.76
N GLU A 1019 -21.19 -44.70 -4.20
CA GLU A 1019 -21.96 -45.92 -3.95
C GLU A 1019 -22.11 -46.19 -2.44
N GLY A 1020 -23.35 -46.44 -1.99
CA GLY A 1020 -23.65 -46.70 -0.58
C GLY A 1020 -23.68 -45.48 0.34
N ALA A 1021 -23.47 -44.26 -0.19
CA ALA A 1021 -23.58 -43.03 0.59
C ALA A 1021 -25.05 -42.59 0.80
N SER A 1022 -25.31 -41.83 1.87
CA SER A 1022 -26.68 -41.46 2.26
C SER A 1022 -27.31 -40.39 1.37
N GLN A 1023 -28.54 -40.63 0.90
CA GLN A 1023 -29.34 -39.62 0.20
C GLN A 1023 -29.65 -38.40 1.08
N ALA A 1024 -29.85 -38.58 2.38
CA ALA A 1024 -30.07 -37.47 3.31
C ALA A 1024 -28.85 -36.55 3.43
N GLN A 1025 -27.64 -37.13 3.40
CA GLN A 1025 -26.40 -36.36 3.33
C GLN A 1025 -26.27 -35.57 2.02
N LEU A 1026 -26.70 -36.14 0.89
CA LEU A 1026 -26.81 -35.38 -0.36
C LEU A 1026 -27.74 -34.18 -0.21
N VAL A 1027 -28.92 -34.36 0.41
CA VAL A 1027 -29.86 -33.24 0.68
C VAL A 1027 -29.22 -32.18 1.58
N ARG A 1028 -28.53 -32.57 2.65
CA ARG A 1028 -27.79 -31.67 3.56
C ARG A 1028 -26.78 -30.81 2.80
N VAL A 1029 -26.02 -31.42 1.90
CA VAL A 1029 -25.00 -30.75 1.08
C VAL A 1029 -25.63 -29.83 0.03
N ILE A 1030 -26.73 -30.24 -0.61
CA ILE A 1030 -27.46 -29.38 -1.55
C ILE A 1030 -28.09 -28.18 -0.82
N ALA A 1031 -28.56 -28.35 0.43
CA ALA A 1031 -29.07 -27.24 1.24
C ALA A 1031 -27.98 -26.20 1.55
N ALA A 1032 -26.75 -26.64 1.89
CA ALA A 1032 -25.61 -25.74 2.04
C ALA A 1032 -25.27 -25.00 0.73
N ALA A 1033 -25.27 -25.72 -0.40
CA ALA A 1033 -25.05 -25.10 -1.72
C ALA A 1033 -26.12 -24.06 -2.07
N ALA A 1034 -27.39 -24.35 -1.74
CA ALA A 1034 -28.51 -23.42 -1.92
C ALA A 1034 -28.32 -22.17 -1.06
N ARG A 1035 -27.90 -22.33 0.20
CA ARG A 1035 -27.61 -21.20 1.10
C ARG A 1035 -26.46 -20.34 0.60
N ALA A 1036 -25.40 -20.97 0.09
CA ALA A 1036 -24.24 -20.30 -0.48
C ALA A 1036 -24.52 -19.65 -1.85
N GLY A 1037 -25.67 -19.96 -2.48
CA GLY A 1037 -25.98 -19.51 -3.83
C GLY A 1037 -25.08 -20.12 -4.91
N ALA A 1038 -24.44 -21.26 -4.62
CA ALA A 1038 -23.45 -21.86 -5.50
C ALA A 1038 -24.11 -22.63 -6.66
N PRO A 1039 -23.64 -22.44 -7.91
CA PRO A 1039 -24.04 -23.32 -9.00
C PRO A 1039 -23.42 -24.70 -8.80
N ILE A 1040 -24.23 -25.74 -8.97
CA ILE A 1040 -23.81 -27.13 -8.72
C ILE A 1040 -24.02 -28.04 -9.92
N SER A 1041 -23.16 -29.05 -10.01
CA SER A 1041 -23.40 -30.25 -10.82
C SER A 1041 -23.47 -31.47 -9.90
N ILE A 1042 -24.40 -32.38 -10.13
CA ILE A 1042 -24.61 -33.55 -9.27
C ILE A 1042 -24.21 -34.80 -10.05
N SER A 1043 -23.26 -35.55 -9.52
CA SER A 1043 -22.95 -36.91 -9.93
C SER A 1043 -23.39 -37.86 -8.82
N SER A 1044 -24.26 -38.83 -9.11
CA SER A 1044 -24.79 -39.74 -8.09
C SER A 1044 -24.71 -41.18 -8.54
N ALA A 1045 -24.34 -42.08 -7.62
CA ALA A 1045 -24.40 -43.52 -7.84
C ALA A 1045 -25.83 -44.05 -8.00
N GLU A 1046 -26.80 -43.37 -7.39
CA GLU A 1046 -28.21 -43.77 -7.34
C GLU A 1046 -29.15 -42.65 -7.82
N PRO A 1047 -30.37 -42.97 -8.29
CA PRO A 1047 -31.36 -41.96 -8.62
C PRO A 1047 -31.66 -41.02 -7.43
N ILE A 1048 -31.62 -39.71 -7.67
CA ILE A 1048 -31.97 -38.69 -6.66
C ILE A 1048 -33.49 -38.55 -6.48
N ALA A 1049 -33.92 -38.02 -5.34
CA ALA A 1049 -35.34 -37.87 -5.01
C ALA A 1049 -36.12 -37.07 -6.09
N SER A 1050 -37.28 -37.58 -6.50
CA SER A 1050 -38.09 -36.99 -7.58
C SER A 1050 -38.57 -35.57 -7.27
N GLY A 1051 -38.80 -35.24 -5.99
CA GLY A 1051 -39.13 -33.89 -5.56
C GLY A 1051 -38.01 -32.89 -5.82
N LEU A 1052 -36.74 -33.30 -5.66
CA LEU A 1052 -35.58 -32.46 -6.01
C LEU A 1052 -35.48 -32.23 -7.51
N VAL A 1053 -35.63 -33.29 -8.33
CA VAL A 1053 -35.65 -33.17 -9.79
C VAL A 1053 -36.74 -32.17 -10.24
N THR A 1054 -37.91 -32.24 -9.62
CA THR A 1054 -39.01 -31.29 -9.89
C THR A 1054 -38.63 -29.87 -9.47
N ALA A 1055 -38.02 -29.69 -8.30
CA ALA A 1055 -37.62 -28.38 -7.80
C ALA A 1055 -36.54 -27.72 -8.67
N PHE A 1056 -35.60 -28.49 -9.21
CA PHE A 1056 -34.53 -27.99 -10.10
C PHE A 1056 -35.06 -27.54 -11.46
N GLY A 1057 -36.14 -28.16 -11.96
CA GLY A 1057 -36.77 -27.77 -13.23
C GLY A 1057 -37.63 -26.52 -13.16
N HIS A 1058 -37.82 -25.92 -11.98
CA HIS A 1058 -38.66 -24.75 -11.80
C HIS A 1058 -37.90 -23.45 -12.14
N PRO A 1059 -38.53 -22.42 -12.77
CA PRO A 1059 -37.85 -21.15 -13.11
C PRO A 1059 -37.29 -20.41 -11.89
N ALA A 1060 -37.93 -20.57 -10.73
CA ALA A 1060 -37.48 -20.07 -9.44
C ALA A 1060 -36.82 -21.18 -8.60
N ALA A 1061 -36.02 -22.05 -9.24
CA ALA A 1061 -35.32 -23.15 -8.60
C ALA A 1061 -34.52 -22.64 -7.39
N PRO A 1062 -34.52 -23.39 -6.28
CA PRO A 1062 -33.85 -22.94 -5.06
C PRO A 1062 -32.32 -22.94 -5.17
N VAL A 1063 -31.77 -23.68 -6.12
CA VAL A 1063 -30.34 -23.73 -6.41
C VAL A 1063 -30.17 -23.95 -7.91
N ARG A 1064 -29.12 -23.35 -8.49
CA ARG A 1064 -28.79 -23.56 -9.90
C ARG A 1064 -28.09 -24.91 -10.06
N VAL A 1065 -28.75 -25.85 -10.74
CA VAL A 1065 -28.19 -27.16 -11.06
C VAL A 1065 -27.89 -27.23 -12.55
N ASP A 1066 -26.61 -27.26 -12.93
CA ASP A 1066 -26.18 -27.27 -14.33
C ASP A 1066 -26.31 -28.68 -14.96
N SER A 1067 -26.08 -29.73 -14.17
CA SER A 1067 -26.23 -31.12 -14.64
C SER A 1067 -26.52 -32.10 -13.50
N VAL A 1068 -27.24 -33.18 -13.82
CA VAL A 1068 -27.42 -34.35 -12.95
C VAL A 1068 -27.07 -35.59 -13.74
N VAL A 1069 -26.06 -36.34 -13.29
CA VAL A 1069 -25.60 -37.57 -13.93
C VAL A 1069 -25.66 -38.73 -12.95
N ILE A 1070 -26.30 -39.82 -13.37
CA ILE A 1070 -26.37 -41.07 -12.60
C ILE A 1070 -25.29 -42.03 -13.14
N GLU A 1071 -24.29 -42.33 -12.32
CA GLU A 1071 -23.13 -43.13 -12.74
C GLU A 1071 -22.44 -43.81 -11.54
N THR A 1072 -21.88 -44.99 -11.79
CA THR A 1072 -21.08 -45.75 -10.81
C THR A 1072 -19.77 -45.03 -10.48
N ASP A 1073 -19.13 -45.38 -9.36
CA ASP A 1073 -17.85 -44.79 -8.95
C ASP A 1073 -16.77 -44.97 -10.02
N ALA A 1074 -16.75 -46.14 -10.68
CA ALA A 1074 -15.82 -46.42 -11.78
C ALA A 1074 -16.01 -45.49 -12.99
N ARG A 1075 -17.26 -45.17 -13.36
CA ARG A 1075 -17.55 -44.25 -14.47
C ARG A 1075 -17.24 -42.80 -14.11
N TRP A 1076 -17.52 -42.43 -12.86
CA TRP A 1076 -17.13 -41.13 -12.30
C TRP A 1076 -15.61 -40.91 -12.39
N HIS A 1077 -14.80 -41.87 -11.94
CA HIS A 1077 -13.35 -41.77 -12.03
C HIS A 1077 -12.86 -41.71 -13.48
N ALA A 1078 -13.44 -42.50 -14.39
CA ALA A 1078 -13.10 -42.42 -15.82
C ALA A 1078 -13.42 -41.03 -16.41
N ARG A 1079 -14.54 -40.42 -16.01
CA ARG A 1079 -14.95 -39.08 -16.44
C ARG A 1079 -14.05 -37.99 -15.87
N LEU A 1080 -13.65 -38.11 -14.60
CA LEU A 1080 -12.64 -37.24 -14.00
C LEU A 1080 -11.30 -37.33 -14.73
N GLN A 1081 -10.83 -38.54 -15.03
CA GLN A 1081 -9.59 -38.77 -15.80
C GLN A 1081 -9.65 -38.17 -17.21
N ALA A 1082 -10.82 -38.17 -17.83
CA ALA A 1082 -11.04 -37.57 -19.15
C ALA A 1082 -11.08 -36.02 -19.14
N GLY A 1083 -11.15 -35.38 -17.96
CA GLY A 1083 -11.26 -33.93 -17.83
C GLY A 1083 -12.65 -33.37 -18.15
N ASP A 1084 -13.68 -34.22 -18.10
CA ASP A 1084 -15.07 -33.84 -18.37
C ASP A 1084 -15.70 -33.07 -17.20
N VAL A 1085 -15.13 -33.17 -15.99
CA VAL A 1085 -15.54 -32.37 -14.82
C VAL A 1085 -14.68 -31.11 -14.77
N ARG A 1086 -15.31 -29.95 -14.94
CA ARG A 1086 -14.62 -28.65 -15.09
C ARG A 1086 -14.83 -27.69 -13.92
N THR A 1087 -15.55 -28.10 -12.88
CA THR A 1087 -15.78 -27.24 -11.72
C THR A 1087 -14.48 -27.09 -10.91
N PRO A 1088 -14.20 -25.91 -10.35
CA PRO A 1088 -13.02 -25.71 -9.50
C PRO A 1088 -13.07 -26.57 -8.24
N HIS A 1089 -14.27 -26.86 -7.70
CA HIS A 1089 -14.43 -27.64 -6.48
C HIS A 1089 -15.17 -28.96 -6.74
N ILE A 1090 -14.81 -29.98 -5.97
CA ILE A 1090 -15.53 -31.25 -5.86
C ILE A 1090 -15.86 -31.50 -4.39
N ARG A 1091 -17.15 -31.65 -4.08
CA ARG A 1091 -17.63 -32.11 -2.77
C ARG A 1091 -17.97 -33.59 -2.85
N LEU A 1092 -17.12 -34.44 -2.27
CA LEU A 1092 -17.28 -35.89 -2.28
C LEU A 1092 -18.03 -36.36 -1.03
N ILE A 1093 -19.13 -37.09 -1.21
CA ILE A 1093 -19.96 -37.68 -0.15
C ILE A 1093 -19.77 -39.20 -0.17
N GLY A 1094 -19.06 -39.72 0.84
CA GLY A 1094 -18.64 -41.13 0.90
C GLY A 1094 -17.52 -41.46 -0.10
N GLY A 1095 -17.36 -42.74 -0.44
CA GLY A 1095 -16.36 -43.21 -1.41
C GLY A 1095 -14.91 -43.10 -0.95
N ASP A 1096 -13.97 -43.37 -1.86
CA ASP A 1096 -12.52 -43.32 -1.60
C ASP A 1096 -11.93 -41.97 -2.02
N ALA A 1097 -11.60 -41.15 -1.01
CA ALA A 1097 -10.98 -39.85 -1.19
C ALA A 1097 -9.59 -39.94 -1.83
N GLY A 1098 -8.78 -40.94 -1.45
CA GLY A 1098 -7.42 -41.12 -1.95
C GLY A 1098 -7.39 -41.57 -3.40
N ALA A 1099 -8.31 -42.46 -3.79
CA ALA A 1099 -8.49 -42.84 -5.20
C ALA A 1099 -8.92 -41.64 -6.05
N THR A 1100 -9.85 -40.83 -5.54
CA THR A 1100 -10.31 -39.61 -6.24
C THR A 1100 -9.20 -38.57 -6.35
N ALA A 1101 -8.43 -38.34 -5.29
CA ALA A 1101 -7.26 -37.46 -5.29
C ALA A 1101 -6.19 -37.93 -6.30
N THR A 1102 -5.98 -39.25 -6.40
CA THR A 1102 -5.02 -39.85 -7.34
C THR A 1102 -5.42 -39.57 -8.79
N VAL A 1103 -6.71 -39.67 -9.10
CA VAL A 1103 -7.24 -39.29 -10.43
C VAL A 1103 -7.04 -37.80 -10.70
N LEU A 1104 -7.24 -36.95 -9.70
CA LEU A 1104 -7.05 -35.49 -9.79
C LEU A 1104 -5.58 -35.07 -9.77
N ALA A 1105 -4.61 -35.99 -9.66
CA ALA A 1105 -3.19 -35.62 -9.58
C ALA A 1105 -2.72 -34.79 -10.79
N ALA A 1106 -3.34 -34.99 -11.96
CA ALA A 1106 -3.08 -34.25 -13.20
C ALA A 1106 -3.80 -32.90 -13.31
N ALA A 1107 -4.76 -32.60 -12.41
CA ALA A 1107 -5.55 -31.36 -12.38
C ALA A 1107 -5.29 -30.60 -11.07
N PRO A 1108 -4.11 -29.97 -10.91
CA PRO A 1108 -3.70 -29.32 -9.67
C PRO A 1108 -4.61 -28.18 -9.20
N GLU A 1109 -5.38 -27.59 -10.11
CA GLU A 1109 -6.28 -26.47 -9.90
C GLU A 1109 -7.62 -26.85 -9.23
N VAL A 1110 -7.99 -28.14 -9.24
CA VAL A 1110 -9.26 -28.61 -8.67
C VAL A 1110 -9.09 -28.92 -7.18
N ALA A 1111 -9.94 -28.30 -6.35
CA ALA A 1111 -10.01 -28.56 -4.92
C ALA A 1111 -10.95 -29.73 -4.61
N LEU A 1112 -10.48 -30.69 -3.82
CA LEU A 1112 -11.27 -31.85 -3.37
C LEU A 1112 -11.65 -31.68 -1.90
N PHE A 1113 -12.95 -31.56 -1.63
CA PHE A 1113 -13.54 -31.56 -0.29
C PHE A 1113 -14.14 -32.93 0.00
N ALA A 1114 -13.37 -33.79 0.67
CA ALA A 1114 -13.72 -35.18 0.94
C ALA A 1114 -13.95 -35.50 2.43
N GLY A 1115 -14.01 -34.49 3.30
CA GLY A 1115 -14.37 -34.68 4.71
C GLY A 1115 -15.77 -35.28 4.88
N PRO A 1116 -16.08 -35.93 6.00
CA PRO A 1116 -17.43 -36.40 6.28
C PRO A 1116 -18.47 -35.26 6.18
N VAL A 1117 -19.72 -35.58 5.89
CA VAL A 1117 -20.80 -34.59 5.89
C VAL A 1117 -21.11 -34.18 7.33
N THR A 1118 -21.13 -32.88 7.59
CA THR A 1118 -21.34 -32.31 8.93
C THR A 1118 -22.66 -31.52 8.99
N THR A 1119 -23.20 -31.36 10.20
CA THR A 1119 -24.25 -30.36 10.47
C THR A 1119 -23.67 -28.98 10.78
N SER A 1120 -22.35 -28.82 10.82
CA SER A 1120 -21.71 -27.53 11.07
C SER A 1120 -21.71 -26.67 9.81
N GLY A 1121 -22.43 -25.54 9.84
CA GLY A 1121 -22.42 -24.57 8.75
C GLY A 1121 -21.04 -23.97 8.50
N ARG A 1122 -20.21 -23.87 9.54
CA ARG A 1122 -18.82 -23.38 9.45
C ARG A 1122 -17.90 -24.26 8.59
N LEU A 1123 -18.30 -25.50 8.31
CA LEU A 1123 -17.51 -26.42 7.50
C LEU A 1123 -18.22 -26.77 6.20
N GLU A 1124 -19.52 -27.07 6.26
CA GLU A 1124 -20.25 -27.57 5.09
C GLU A 1124 -20.53 -26.50 4.02
N LEU A 1125 -20.42 -25.20 4.37
CA LEU A 1125 -20.49 -24.10 3.39
C LEU A 1125 -19.19 -23.89 2.61
N LEU A 1126 -18.02 -24.22 3.18
CA LEU A 1126 -16.70 -23.96 2.56
C LEU A 1126 -16.53 -24.54 1.14
N PRO A 1127 -16.99 -25.77 0.83
CA PRO A 1127 -16.89 -26.31 -0.53
C PRO A 1127 -17.58 -25.45 -1.58
N PHE A 1128 -18.55 -24.63 -1.18
CA PHE A 1128 -19.39 -23.81 -2.05
C PHE A 1128 -18.97 -22.33 -2.07
N LEU A 1129 -17.89 -21.99 -1.36
CA LEU A 1129 -17.42 -20.63 -1.20
C LEU A 1129 -15.97 -20.50 -1.65
N ARG A 1130 -15.62 -19.31 -2.14
CA ARG A 1130 -14.25 -18.90 -2.41
C ARG A 1130 -13.99 -17.57 -1.70
N ALA A 1131 -13.04 -17.58 -0.77
CA ALA A 1131 -12.65 -16.38 -0.04
C ALA A 1131 -11.97 -15.38 -1.00
N GLN A 1132 -12.22 -14.10 -0.79
CA GLN A 1132 -11.58 -13.02 -1.54
C GLN A 1132 -11.24 -11.86 -0.59
N SER A 1133 -10.02 -11.36 -0.69
CA SER A 1133 -9.62 -10.10 -0.09
C SER A 1133 -9.64 -9.00 -1.15
N VAL A 1134 -10.29 -7.88 -0.85
CA VAL A 1134 -10.40 -6.70 -1.72
C VAL A 1134 -9.82 -5.52 -0.97
N SER A 1135 -8.69 -5.01 -1.44
CA SER A 1135 -8.01 -3.87 -0.83
C SER A 1135 -8.06 -2.64 -1.72
N ILE A 1136 -8.58 -1.53 -1.19
CA ILE A 1136 -8.86 -0.32 -1.94
C ILE A 1136 -8.21 0.86 -1.25
N THR A 1137 -7.39 1.61 -1.99
CA THR A 1137 -6.97 2.94 -1.54
C THR A 1137 -8.20 3.83 -1.39
N ALA A 1138 -8.52 4.19 -0.15
CA ALA A 1138 -9.74 4.90 0.22
C ALA A 1138 -9.51 6.41 0.39
N HIS A 1139 -8.44 6.93 -0.21
CA HIS A 1139 -8.09 8.33 -0.15
C HIS A 1139 -7.64 8.90 -1.51
N ARG A 1140 -7.81 10.21 -1.68
CA ARG A 1140 -7.19 10.99 -2.75
C ARG A 1140 -6.28 12.04 -2.13
N TYR A 1141 -4.97 11.90 -2.32
CA TYR A 1141 -3.94 12.77 -1.72
C TYR A 1141 -4.00 12.86 -0.18
N GLY A 1142 -4.39 11.76 0.47
CA GLY A 1142 -4.50 11.64 1.93
C GLY A 1142 -5.87 12.02 2.49
N ASN A 1143 -6.76 12.61 1.69
CA ASN A 1143 -8.13 12.89 2.10
C ASN A 1143 -9.02 11.69 1.77
N PRO A 1144 -9.97 11.30 2.64
CA PRO A 1144 -10.91 10.22 2.35
C PRO A 1144 -11.66 10.43 1.02
N ASP A 1145 -11.77 9.38 0.22
CA ASP A 1145 -12.53 9.40 -1.05
C ASP A 1145 -13.94 8.81 -0.81
N PRO A 1146 -15.01 9.65 -0.85
CA PRO A 1146 -16.37 9.19 -0.58
C PRO A 1146 -16.88 8.16 -1.59
N GLU A 1147 -16.46 8.21 -2.86
CA GLU A 1147 -16.93 7.25 -3.86
C GLU A 1147 -16.32 5.87 -3.62
N MET A 1148 -15.03 5.82 -3.25
CA MET A 1148 -14.38 4.56 -2.85
C MET A 1148 -14.98 4.01 -1.54
N ALA A 1149 -15.41 4.89 -0.62
CA ALA A 1149 -16.06 4.50 0.62
C ALA A 1149 -17.47 3.92 0.42
N LEU A 1150 -18.16 4.30 -0.66
CA LEU A 1150 -19.53 3.85 -0.97
C LEU A 1150 -19.60 2.54 -1.77
N LEU A 1151 -18.46 1.97 -2.20
CA LEU A 1151 -18.45 0.67 -2.86
C LEU A 1151 -19.00 -0.42 -1.90
N GLU A 1152 -20.02 -1.14 -2.38
CA GLU A 1152 -20.67 -2.27 -1.71
C GLU A 1152 -19.99 -3.60 -2.12
N PHE A 1153 -19.94 -4.58 -1.22
CA PHE A 1153 -19.17 -5.83 -1.41
C PHE A 1153 -19.90 -7.10 -1.04
#